data_AF-A0A544YN23-F1
#
_entry.id   AF-A0A544YN23-F1
#
_cell.length_a   1.000
_cell.length_b   1.000
_cell.length_c   1.000
_cell.angle_alpha   90.00
_cell.angle_beta   90.00
_cell.angle_gamma   90.00
#
_symmetry.space_group_name_H-M   'P 1'
#
loop_
_entity.id
_entity.type
_entity.pdbx_description
1 polymer ?
#
loop_
_entity_poly.entity_id
_entity_poly.type
_entity_poly.pdbx_seq_one_letter_code
_entity_poly.pdbx_strand_id
1 'polypeptide(L)'
;MFERFTDRARRVVVLAQEEARMLNHNYIGTEHILLGLIHEGEGVAAKALESLGISLEGVRQQVEEIIGQGQSAPSGHIPFTPRAKKVLELSLREALQLGHNYIGTEHILLGLIREGEGVAAQVLVKLGADLNRVRQQVIQLLHGYQGKEPAAAGGPQESAPSTSLVLDQFGRNLTQAAREGKLDPVIGRDKEIERVMQVLSRRTKNNPVLVGEPGVGKTAVVEGLSQKIVKGEVPETLKDKQLYTLDLGALVAGSRYRGDFEERLKKVLKEIRTRGDIILFIDELHTLVGAGAAEGAIDAASILKPMLARGELQTIGATTLDEYRKHLEKDAALERRFQPIQVAEPSLSHTIEILKGLRDRYEAHHRVSITDGALVAAATLADRYISDRFLPDKAIDLIDEAGSRLRIRRMTAPPDLREYDEKIADVRREKESAIDAQDFEKAAALRDQEKQLQLKRERREKEWKAGDMDVVAEVTEELIAEVLAIATGIPVFKLTEEESQRLLRMEDELHKRIIGQDDAIKGLSRAIRRTRAGLKDPRRPGGSFIFAGPSGVGKTELSKALAEFLFGDEDALIMLDMSEFMEKHTVSRLFGSPPGYVGYEEGGQLTEKVRRKPFSVVLFDEIEKAHPDIFNSLLQILEDGRLTDAQGRVVDFKNTVIIMTTNLGTRDISK
;
A
#
# COMPACT_ATOMS: atom_id res chain seq x y z
N MET A 1 -1.58 -26.27 -0.84
CA MET A 1 -0.45 -26.26 -1.81
C MET A 1 -0.93 -26.64 -3.21
N PHE A 2 -1.60 -27.78 -3.41
CA PHE A 2 -2.09 -28.26 -4.73
C PHE A 2 -3.12 -27.37 -5.44
N GLU A 3 -3.84 -26.50 -4.72
CA GLU A 3 -4.77 -25.54 -5.32
C GLU A 3 -4.08 -24.53 -6.24
N ARG A 4 -2.80 -24.20 -5.96
CA ARG A 4 -2.00 -23.25 -6.76
C ARG A 4 -1.30 -23.91 -7.96
N PHE A 5 -1.42 -25.22 -8.12
CA PHE A 5 -0.78 -25.93 -9.24
C PHE A 5 -1.61 -25.74 -10.51
N THR A 6 -0.93 -25.51 -11.64
CA THR A 6 -1.58 -25.60 -12.96
C THR A 6 -2.04 -27.04 -13.21
N ASP A 7 -2.96 -27.24 -14.17
CA ASP A 7 -3.43 -28.59 -14.49
C ASP A 7 -2.28 -29.49 -14.96
N ARG A 8 -1.31 -28.94 -15.70
CA ARG A 8 -0.07 -29.65 -16.07
C ARG A 8 0.78 -30.01 -14.85
N ALA A 9 0.96 -29.10 -13.90
CA ALA A 9 1.69 -29.38 -12.67
C ALA A 9 1.00 -30.44 -11.79
N ARG A 10 -0.35 -30.45 -11.74
CA ARG A 10 -1.09 -31.54 -11.07
C ARG A 10 -0.89 -32.87 -11.79
N ARG A 11 -0.91 -32.86 -13.12
CA ARG A 11 -0.67 -34.05 -13.94
C ARG A 11 0.73 -34.63 -13.69
N VAL A 12 1.77 -33.80 -13.59
CA VAL A 12 3.13 -34.23 -13.23
C VAL A 12 3.16 -35.03 -11.93
N VAL A 13 2.38 -34.62 -10.92
CA VAL A 13 2.33 -35.31 -9.63
C VAL A 13 1.65 -36.68 -9.76
N VAL A 14 0.58 -36.77 -10.56
CA VAL A 14 -0.09 -38.04 -10.87
C VAL A 14 0.86 -38.98 -11.63
N LEU A 15 1.56 -38.46 -12.65
CA LEU A 15 2.55 -39.22 -13.42
C LEU A 15 3.72 -39.69 -12.55
N ALA A 16 4.18 -38.87 -11.59
CA ALA A 16 5.19 -39.28 -10.62
C ALA A 16 4.73 -40.45 -9.76
N GLN A 17 3.44 -40.49 -9.39
CA GLN A 17 2.85 -41.61 -8.66
C GLN A 17 2.74 -42.87 -9.53
N GLU A 18 2.42 -42.72 -10.81
CA GLU A 18 2.39 -43.84 -11.78
C GLU A 18 3.79 -44.42 -12.00
N GLU A 19 4.81 -43.58 -12.18
CA GLU A 19 6.22 -44.02 -12.32
C GLU A 19 6.72 -44.72 -11.05
N ALA A 20 6.34 -44.25 -9.86
CA ALA A 20 6.64 -44.95 -8.60
C ALA A 20 6.01 -46.35 -8.55
N ARG A 21 4.78 -46.51 -9.06
CA ARG A 21 4.14 -47.84 -9.17
C ARG A 21 4.82 -48.72 -10.19
N MET A 22 5.18 -48.19 -11.35
CA MET A 22 5.88 -48.96 -12.39
C MET A 22 7.23 -49.47 -11.92
N LEU A 23 7.96 -48.67 -11.14
CA LEU A 23 9.25 -49.05 -10.54
C LEU A 23 9.12 -49.86 -9.24
N ASN A 24 7.90 -50.19 -8.82
CA ASN A 24 7.58 -50.87 -7.55
C ASN A 24 8.11 -50.15 -6.29
N HIS A 25 8.24 -48.82 -6.33
CA HIS A 25 8.67 -48.01 -5.20
C HIS A 25 7.47 -47.63 -4.31
N ASN A 26 7.59 -47.89 -3.00
CA ASN A 26 6.56 -47.59 -2.01
C ASN A 26 6.57 -46.13 -1.49
N TYR A 27 7.28 -45.23 -2.18
CA TYR A 27 7.34 -43.80 -1.90
C TYR A 27 7.44 -42.99 -3.20
N ILE A 28 7.08 -41.71 -3.15
CA ILE A 28 7.32 -40.75 -4.25
C ILE A 28 8.53 -39.89 -3.87
N GLY A 29 9.65 -40.15 -4.53
CA GLY A 29 10.92 -39.42 -4.38
C GLY A 29 11.13 -38.32 -5.42
N THR A 30 12.30 -37.67 -5.40
CA THR A 30 12.60 -36.59 -6.35
C THR A 30 12.76 -37.12 -7.77
N GLU A 31 13.30 -38.32 -7.92
CA GLU A 31 13.43 -39.07 -9.17
C GLU A 31 12.09 -39.35 -9.85
N HIS A 32 11.05 -39.62 -9.06
CA HIS A 32 9.71 -39.85 -9.57
C HIS A 32 9.07 -38.55 -10.06
N ILE A 33 9.31 -37.44 -9.37
CA ILE A 33 8.88 -36.10 -9.82
C ILE A 33 9.60 -35.73 -11.12
N LEU A 34 10.89 -36.04 -11.25
CA LEU A 34 11.64 -35.82 -12.49
C LEU A 34 11.07 -36.64 -13.65
N LEU A 35 10.78 -37.93 -13.43
CA LEU A 35 10.13 -38.79 -14.43
C LEU A 35 8.75 -38.22 -14.81
N GLY A 36 7.93 -37.81 -13.84
CA GLY A 36 6.63 -37.20 -14.07
C GLY A 36 6.70 -35.89 -14.89
N LEU A 37 7.75 -35.09 -14.70
CA LEU A 37 7.97 -33.86 -15.48
C LEU A 37 8.27 -34.14 -16.95
N ILE A 38 9.09 -35.16 -17.22
CA ILE A 38 9.44 -35.54 -18.60
C ILE A 38 8.27 -36.26 -19.27
N HIS A 39 7.58 -37.12 -18.52
CA HIS A 39 6.42 -37.88 -19.01
C HIS A 39 5.26 -36.97 -19.42
N GLU A 40 5.09 -35.82 -18.77
CA GLU A 40 4.06 -34.84 -19.17
C GLU A 40 4.28 -34.29 -20.59
N GLY A 41 5.54 -34.23 -21.06
CA GLY A 41 5.93 -34.07 -22.47
C GLY A 41 5.74 -32.67 -23.08
N GLU A 42 4.67 -31.96 -22.73
CA GLU A 42 4.33 -30.68 -23.37
C GLU A 42 4.80 -29.44 -22.60
N GLY A 43 5.03 -29.61 -21.30
CA GLY A 43 5.39 -28.56 -20.36
C GLY A 43 6.78 -27.99 -20.59
N VAL A 44 7.00 -26.80 -20.02
CA VAL A 44 8.28 -26.09 -20.14
C VAL A 44 9.43 -26.92 -19.56
N ALA A 45 9.17 -27.64 -18.47
CA ALA A 45 10.16 -28.54 -17.88
C ALA A 45 10.55 -29.70 -18.82
N ALA A 46 9.57 -30.36 -19.44
CA ALA A 46 9.81 -31.45 -20.38
C ALA A 46 10.66 -30.97 -21.57
N LYS A 47 10.27 -29.84 -22.17
CA LYS A 47 11.00 -29.22 -23.29
C LYS A 47 12.40 -28.77 -22.93
N ALA A 48 12.60 -28.24 -21.71
CA ALA A 48 13.92 -27.85 -21.23
C ALA A 48 14.85 -29.07 -21.14
N LEU A 49 14.36 -30.18 -20.58
CA LEU A 49 15.12 -31.42 -20.45
C LEU A 49 15.38 -32.08 -21.82
N GLU A 50 14.38 -32.11 -22.70
CA GLU A 50 14.50 -32.61 -24.08
C GLU A 50 15.55 -31.83 -24.88
N SER A 51 15.57 -30.49 -24.77
CA SER A 51 16.56 -29.64 -25.44
C SER A 51 18.00 -29.88 -24.96
N LEU A 52 18.17 -30.51 -23.80
CA LEU A 52 19.47 -30.92 -23.24
C LEU A 52 19.79 -32.39 -23.55
N GLY A 53 18.98 -33.07 -24.38
CA GLY A 53 19.17 -34.46 -24.76
C GLY A 53 18.74 -35.47 -23.70
N ILE A 54 17.95 -35.05 -22.71
CA ILE A 54 17.51 -35.90 -21.59
C ILE A 54 16.15 -36.51 -21.95
N SER A 55 16.15 -37.81 -22.27
CA SER A 55 14.95 -38.56 -22.62
C SER A 55 14.32 -39.26 -21.40
N LEU A 56 13.01 -39.54 -21.48
CA LEU A 56 12.28 -40.28 -20.43
C LEU A 56 12.90 -41.65 -20.17
N GLU A 57 13.23 -42.39 -21.24
CA GLU A 57 13.86 -43.71 -21.15
C GLU A 57 15.25 -43.64 -20.50
N GLY A 58 16.06 -42.62 -20.84
CA GLY A 58 17.38 -42.42 -20.25
C GLY A 58 17.29 -42.12 -18.75
N VAL A 59 16.34 -41.28 -18.33
CA VAL A 59 16.11 -41.03 -16.90
C VAL A 59 15.61 -42.27 -16.18
N ARG A 60 14.68 -43.03 -16.77
CA ARG A 60 14.16 -44.26 -16.14
C ARG A 60 15.25 -45.30 -15.92
N GLN A 61 16.09 -45.54 -16.93
CA GLN A 61 17.22 -46.45 -16.81
C GLN A 61 18.22 -46.03 -15.72
N GLN A 62 18.50 -44.74 -15.61
CA GLN A 62 19.39 -44.22 -14.57
C GLN A 62 18.79 -44.30 -13.16
N VAL A 63 17.47 -44.12 -13.03
CA VAL A 63 16.76 -44.31 -11.76
C VAL A 63 16.80 -45.77 -11.33
N GLU A 64 16.57 -46.71 -12.25
CA GLU A 64 16.69 -48.15 -11.99
C GLU A 64 18.12 -48.56 -11.63
N GLU A 65 19.15 -47.95 -12.25
CA GLU A 65 20.55 -48.22 -11.93
C GLU A 65 20.93 -47.72 -10.51
N ILE A 66 20.39 -46.57 -10.08
CA ILE A 66 20.72 -45.96 -8.78
C ILE A 66 19.91 -46.57 -7.63
N ILE A 67 18.60 -46.79 -7.82
CA ILE A 67 17.69 -47.24 -6.75
C ILE A 67 17.35 -48.73 -6.86
N GLY A 68 17.38 -49.31 -8.07
CA GLY A 68 16.84 -50.65 -8.35
C GLY A 68 15.33 -50.63 -8.66
N GLN A 69 14.78 -51.80 -8.97
CA GLN A 69 13.31 -52.01 -9.00
C GLN A 69 12.87 -52.62 -7.66
N GLY A 70 11.73 -52.17 -7.14
CA GLY A 70 11.15 -52.72 -5.92
C GLY A 70 10.59 -54.14 -6.09
N GLN A 71 10.41 -54.86 -4.98
CA GLN A 71 10.02 -56.28 -4.97
C GLN A 71 8.53 -56.52 -5.28
N SER A 72 7.66 -55.55 -5.01
CA SER A 72 6.21 -55.68 -5.26
C SER A 72 5.54 -54.33 -5.46
N ALA A 73 4.52 -54.28 -6.32
CA ALA A 73 3.78 -53.06 -6.59
C ALA A 73 3.04 -52.59 -5.31
N PRO A 74 3.19 -51.32 -4.88
CA PRO A 74 2.54 -50.82 -3.68
C PRO A 74 1.01 -50.81 -3.83
N SER A 75 0.30 -51.43 -2.89
CA SER A 75 -1.16 -51.33 -2.79
C SER A 75 -1.57 -50.13 -1.92
N GLY A 76 -2.38 -49.21 -2.45
CA GLY A 76 -2.91 -48.06 -1.71
C GLY A 76 -2.20 -46.73 -1.96
N HIS A 77 -2.21 -45.85 -0.94
CA HIS A 77 -1.66 -44.50 -1.00
C HIS A 77 -0.12 -44.50 -0.84
N ILE A 78 0.60 -43.90 -1.79
CA ILE A 78 2.07 -43.83 -1.79
C ILE A 78 2.49 -42.44 -1.25
N PRO A 79 3.21 -42.35 -0.12
CA PRO A 79 3.59 -41.07 0.46
C PRO A 79 4.80 -40.43 -0.24
N PHE A 80 4.86 -39.09 -0.24
CA PHE A 80 6.06 -38.35 -0.65
C PHE A 80 7.16 -38.45 0.40
N THR A 81 8.42 -38.57 -0.05
CA THR A 81 9.59 -38.44 0.82
C THR A 81 9.76 -37.00 1.32
N PRO A 82 10.48 -36.77 2.45
CA PRO A 82 10.76 -35.41 2.92
C PRO A 82 11.43 -34.52 1.87
N ARG A 83 12.36 -35.08 1.08
CA ARG A 83 13.03 -34.38 -0.02
C ARG A 83 12.06 -34.04 -1.16
N ALA A 84 11.16 -34.95 -1.54
CA ALA A 84 10.12 -34.68 -2.54
C ALA A 84 9.14 -33.59 -2.07
N LYS A 85 8.73 -33.59 -0.80
CA LYS A 85 7.96 -32.49 -0.20
C LYS A 85 8.73 -31.17 -0.27
N LYS A 86 10.04 -31.21 0.00
CA LYS A 86 10.90 -30.04 -0.06
C LYS A 86 10.98 -29.43 -1.46
N VAL A 87 11.06 -30.26 -2.49
CA VAL A 87 11.02 -29.84 -3.90
C VAL A 87 9.74 -29.07 -4.20
N LEU A 88 8.58 -29.57 -3.75
CA LEU A 88 7.30 -28.88 -3.97
C LEU A 88 7.24 -27.55 -3.21
N GLU A 89 7.79 -27.46 -1.99
CA GLU A 89 7.94 -26.19 -1.27
C GLU A 89 8.85 -25.20 -2.00
N LEU A 90 9.98 -25.67 -2.54
CA LEU A 90 10.93 -24.86 -3.29
C LEU A 90 10.32 -24.38 -4.61
N SER A 91 9.50 -25.19 -5.27
CA SER A 91 8.77 -24.81 -6.48
C SER A 91 7.85 -23.61 -6.24
N LEU A 92 7.20 -23.53 -5.07
CA LEU A 92 6.40 -22.37 -4.70
C LEU A 92 7.26 -21.12 -4.53
N ARG A 93 8.46 -21.25 -3.95
CA ARG A 93 9.38 -20.12 -3.81
C ARG A 93 9.90 -19.62 -5.16
N GLU A 94 10.23 -20.53 -6.08
CA GLU A 94 10.66 -20.18 -7.43
C GLU A 94 9.53 -19.48 -8.20
N ALA A 95 8.29 -19.96 -8.10
CA ALA A 95 7.12 -19.30 -8.69
C ALA A 95 6.96 -17.86 -8.17
N LEU A 96 7.02 -17.66 -6.85
CA LEU A 96 6.91 -16.33 -6.25
C LEU A 96 8.07 -15.39 -6.64
N GLN A 97 9.30 -15.92 -6.73
CA GLN A 97 10.47 -15.15 -7.19
C GLN A 97 10.35 -14.71 -8.65
N LEU A 98 9.66 -15.50 -9.48
CA LEU A 98 9.35 -15.17 -10.87
C LEU A 98 8.07 -14.32 -11.02
N GLY A 99 7.41 -13.94 -9.92
CA GLY A 99 6.17 -13.16 -9.93
C GLY A 99 4.93 -13.95 -10.37
N HIS A 100 5.02 -15.28 -10.43
CA HIS A 100 3.91 -16.15 -10.80
C HIS A 100 3.07 -16.53 -9.58
N ASN A 101 1.75 -16.33 -9.66
CA ASN A 101 0.80 -16.69 -8.59
C ASN A 101 0.35 -18.16 -8.64
N TYR A 102 0.91 -18.95 -9.56
CA TYR A 102 0.66 -20.37 -9.77
C TYR A 102 1.97 -21.17 -9.84
N ILE A 103 1.89 -22.48 -9.66
CA ILE A 103 3.01 -23.42 -9.77
C ILE A 103 2.84 -24.22 -11.06
N GLY A 104 3.68 -23.95 -12.06
CA GLY A 104 3.77 -24.70 -13.31
C GLY A 104 4.90 -25.74 -13.29
N THR A 105 5.03 -26.47 -14.41
CA THR A 105 6.05 -27.52 -14.59
C THR A 105 7.47 -27.00 -14.42
N GLU A 106 7.73 -25.79 -14.93
CA GLU A 106 8.97 -25.03 -14.83
C GLU A 106 9.41 -24.82 -13.38
N HIS A 107 8.47 -24.49 -12.49
CA HIS A 107 8.76 -24.19 -11.10
C HIS A 107 9.11 -25.46 -10.34
N ILE A 108 8.45 -26.59 -10.68
CA ILE A 108 8.75 -27.89 -10.10
C ILE A 108 10.18 -28.32 -10.49
N LEU A 109 10.57 -28.15 -11.77
CA LEU A 109 11.92 -28.45 -12.21
C LEU A 109 12.98 -27.54 -11.56
N LEU A 110 12.70 -26.24 -11.44
CA LEU A 110 13.57 -25.31 -10.71
C LEU A 110 13.68 -25.68 -9.21
N GLY A 111 12.59 -26.16 -8.61
CA GLY A 111 12.57 -26.68 -7.24
C GLY A 111 13.43 -27.93 -7.07
N LEU A 112 13.43 -28.85 -8.04
CA LEU A 112 14.31 -30.03 -8.07
C LEU A 112 15.79 -29.62 -8.13
N ILE A 113 16.12 -28.70 -9.03
CA ILE A 113 17.49 -28.19 -9.21
C ILE A 113 18.00 -27.51 -7.94
N ARG A 114 17.14 -26.73 -7.28
CA ARG A 114 17.48 -26.01 -6.05
C ARG A 114 17.62 -26.91 -4.84
N GLU A 115 16.91 -28.04 -4.80
CA GLU A 115 17.11 -29.06 -3.76
C GLU A 115 18.48 -29.73 -3.92
N GLY A 116 18.89 -30.02 -5.17
CA GLY A 116 20.28 -30.24 -5.58
C GLY A 116 20.97 -31.53 -5.08
N GLU A 117 20.43 -32.18 -4.07
CA GLU A 117 21.06 -33.32 -3.38
C GLU A 117 20.28 -34.64 -3.52
N GLY A 118 19.03 -34.58 -3.97
CA GLY A 118 18.18 -35.75 -4.17
C GLY A 118 18.56 -36.58 -5.41
N VAL A 119 17.93 -37.76 -5.54
CA VAL A 119 18.22 -38.70 -6.64
C VAL A 119 17.99 -38.08 -8.02
N ALA A 120 16.97 -37.24 -8.18
CA ALA A 120 16.77 -36.49 -9.43
C ALA A 120 18.00 -35.67 -9.85
N ALA A 121 18.68 -34.99 -8.92
CA ALA A 121 19.87 -34.21 -9.22
C ALA A 121 21.03 -35.12 -9.65
N GLN A 122 21.19 -36.26 -8.96
CA GLN A 122 22.21 -37.26 -9.30
C GLN A 122 21.98 -37.86 -10.70
N VAL A 123 20.72 -38.17 -11.04
CA VAL A 123 20.33 -38.70 -12.36
C VAL A 123 20.62 -37.68 -13.47
N LEU A 124 20.26 -36.41 -13.26
CA LEU A 124 20.57 -35.34 -14.22
C LEU A 124 22.07 -35.19 -14.45
N VAL A 125 22.87 -35.21 -13.37
CA VAL A 125 24.34 -35.12 -13.46
C VAL A 125 24.94 -36.33 -14.17
N LYS A 126 24.47 -37.56 -13.89
CA LYS A 126 24.90 -38.78 -14.58
C LYS A 126 24.59 -38.76 -16.08
N LEU A 127 23.46 -38.16 -16.47
CA LEU A 127 23.09 -37.96 -17.87
C LEU A 127 23.83 -36.78 -18.54
N GLY A 128 24.83 -36.21 -17.87
CA GLY A 128 25.68 -35.15 -18.41
C GLY A 128 25.06 -33.76 -18.32
N ALA A 129 23.97 -33.58 -17.57
CA ALA A 129 23.33 -32.29 -17.39
C ALA A 129 23.95 -31.52 -16.22
N ASP A 130 24.50 -30.34 -16.51
CA ASP A 130 24.87 -29.38 -15.48
C ASP A 130 23.61 -28.68 -14.94
N LEU A 131 23.40 -28.74 -13.62
CA LEU A 131 22.19 -28.23 -12.97
C LEU A 131 21.99 -26.72 -13.20
N ASN A 132 23.07 -25.93 -13.27
CA ASN A 132 22.98 -24.49 -13.57
C ASN A 132 22.54 -24.27 -15.02
N ARG A 133 23.03 -25.08 -15.95
CA ARG A 133 22.62 -25.05 -17.36
C ARG A 133 21.15 -25.44 -17.53
N VAL A 134 20.65 -26.44 -16.80
CA VAL A 134 19.22 -26.79 -16.80
C VAL A 134 18.39 -25.60 -16.31
N ARG A 135 18.81 -24.94 -15.22
CA ARG A 135 18.13 -23.75 -14.70
C ARG A 135 18.09 -22.61 -15.73
N GLN A 136 19.21 -22.33 -16.39
CA GLN A 136 19.29 -21.30 -17.43
C GLN A 136 18.36 -21.61 -18.60
N GLN A 137 18.30 -22.88 -19.04
CA GLN A 137 17.44 -23.30 -20.13
C GLN A 137 15.96 -23.14 -19.81
N VAL A 138 15.54 -23.50 -18.60
CA VAL A 138 14.15 -23.28 -18.13
C VAL A 138 13.81 -21.79 -18.12
N ILE A 139 14.69 -20.95 -17.59
CA ILE A 139 14.50 -19.49 -17.57
C ILE A 139 14.42 -18.94 -19.00
N GLN A 140 15.26 -19.39 -19.92
CA GLN A 140 15.23 -18.95 -21.31
C GLN A 140 13.93 -19.34 -22.01
N LEU A 141 13.45 -20.56 -21.81
CA LEU A 141 12.18 -21.03 -22.38
C LEU A 141 10.99 -20.29 -21.79
N LEU A 142 11.03 -19.92 -20.50
CA LEU A 142 9.99 -19.12 -19.87
C LEU A 142 9.81 -17.74 -20.51
N HIS A 143 10.92 -17.06 -20.84
CA HIS A 143 10.86 -15.76 -21.55
C HIS A 143 10.33 -15.90 -22.98
N GLY A 144 10.50 -17.07 -23.62
CA GLY A 144 9.95 -17.36 -24.95
C GLY A 144 8.48 -17.84 -24.96
N TYR A 145 7.96 -18.35 -23.83
CA TYR A 145 6.64 -19.01 -23.75
C TYR A 145 5.50 -18.14 -23.22
N GLN A 146 5.71 -16.88 -22.85
CA GLN A 146 4.66 -15.96 -22.38
C GLN A 146 3.53 -15.67 -23.41
N GLY A 147 3.51 -16.33 -24.58
CA GLY A 147 2.60 -16.03 -25.68
C GLY A 147 1.52 -17.07 -26.04
N LYS A 148 1.46 -18.27 -25.44
CA LYS A 148 0.40 -19.25 -25.82
C LYS A 148 0.01 -20.21 -24.67
N GLU A 149 -1.09 -19.91 -24.00
CA GLU A 149 -2.03 -20.94 -23.53
C GLU A 149 -3.39 -20.75 -24.23
N PRO A 150 -4.08 -21.84 -24.63
CA PRO A 150 -5.27 -21.78 -25.47
C PRO A 150 -6.52 -21.46 -24.64
N ALA A 151 -7.09 -20.28 -24.85
CA ALA A 151 -8.47 -20.01 -24.49
C ALA A 151 -9.41 -20.76 -25.45
N ALA A 152 -10.49 -21.29 -24.88
CA ALA A 152 -11.47 -22.15 -25.53
C ALA A 152 -11.98 -21.61 -26.88
N ALA A 153 -12.14 -22.54 -27.82
CA ALA A 153 -12.63 -22.31 -29.17
C ALA A 153 -14.08 -21.80 -29.20
N GLY A 154 -14.34 -20.76 -29.99
CA GLY A 154 -15.69 -20.41 -30.45
C GLY A 154 -15.90 -18.92 -30.72
N GLY A 155 -15.62 -18.46 -31.95
CA GLY A 155 -16.05 -17.16 -32.46
C GLY A 155 -15.17 -16.64 -33.61
N PRO A 156 -15.71 -16.20 -34.76
CA PRO A 156 -14.92 -15.68 -35.86
C PRO A 156 -14.25 -14.37 -35.44
N GLN A 157 -12.92 -14.32 -35.51
CA GLN A 157 -12.13 -13.17 -35.10
C GLN A 157 -12.11 -12.12 -36.23
N GLU A 158 -12.86 -11.04 -36.04
CA GLU A 158 -12.58 -9.78 -36.72
C GLU A 158 -11.22 -9.23 -36.25
N SER A 159 -10.52 -8.60 -37.19
CA SER A 159 -9.17 -8.06 -37.15
C SER A 159 -8.73 -7.42 -35.82
N ALA A 160 -7.79 -8.06 -35.11
CA ALA A 160 -7.06 -7.43 -34.01
C ALA A 160 -5.88 -6.58 -34.56
N PRO A 161 -5.74 -5.30 -34.16
CA PRO A 161 -4.59 -4.48 -34.55
C PRO A 161 -3.34 -4.88 -33.74
N SER A 162 -2.18 -4.74 -34.38
CA SER A 162 -0.85 -5.14 -33.93
C SER A 162 -0.50 -4.73 -32.50
N THR A 163 -0.37 -5.71 -31.60
CA THR A 163 0.25 -5.58 -30.27
C THR A 163 1.76 -5.31 -30.43
N SER A 164 2.31 -4.48 -29.55
CA SER A 164 3.58 -3.77 -29.73
C SER A 164 4.58 -4.30 -28.71
N LEU A 165 5.41 -5.26 -29.14
CA LEU A 165 6.26 -6.06 -28.24
C LEU A 165 7.22 -5.23 -27.37
N VAL A 166 7.65 -4.04 -27.80
CA VAL A 166 8.59 -3.20 -27.05
C VAL A 166 7.85 -2.29 -26.07
N LEU A 167 6.80 -1.59 -26.52
CA LEU A 167 5.97 -0.77 -25.63
C LEU A 167 5.30 -1.59 -24.51
N ASP A 168 4.86 -2.81 -24.79
CA ASP A 168 4.22 -3.68 -23.81
C ASP A 168 5.23 -4.22 -22.75
N GLN A 169 6.54 -4.19 -23.04
CA GLN A 169 7.59 -4.55 -22.06
C GLN A 169 7.87 -3.43 -21.04
N PHE A 170 7.75 -2.17 -21.47
CA PHE A 170 8.16 -1.01 -20.67
C PHE A 170 6.99 -0.09 -20.28
N GLY A 171 5.78 -0.46 -20.64
CA GLY A 171 4.58 0.31 -20.39
C GLY A 171 3.37 -0.57 -20.16
N ARG A 172 2.32 0.04 -19.59
CA ARG A 172 1.04 -0.63 -19.32
C ARG A 172 -0.02 -0.07 -20.23
N ASN A 173 -0.67 -0.94 -21.00
CA ASN A 173 -1.81 -0.56 -21.83
C ASN A 173 -3.09 -0.48 -20.97
N LEU A 174 -3.54 0.74 -20.67
CA LEU A 174 -4.77 0.98 -19.90
C LEU A 174 -6.03 0.66 -20.71
N THR A 175 -6.01 0.84 -22.03
CA THR A 175 -7.13 0.46 -22.91
C THR A 175 -7.33 -1.05 -22.92
N GLN A 176 -6.25 -1.83 -22.93
CA GLN A 176 -6.32 -3.29 -22.82
C GLN A 176 -6.80 -3.73 -21.43
N ALA A 177 -6.27 -3.12 -20.36
CA ALA A 177 -6.75 -3.39 -19.01
C ALA A 177 -8.25 -3.05 -18.84
N ALA A 178 -8.75 -2.03 -19.53
CA ALA A 178 -10.17 -1.70 -19.55
C ALA A 178 -11.00 -2.78 -20.27
N ARG A 179 -10.53 -3.30 -21.43
CA ARG A 179 -11.19 -4.41 -22.13
C ARG A 179 -11.28 -5.68 -21.28
N GLU A 180 -10.25 -5.93 -20.49
CA GLU A 180 -10.16 -7.10 -19.59
C GLU A 180 -10.92 -6.91 -18.26
N GLY A 181 -11.57 -5.76 -18.03
CA GLY A 181 -12.27 -5.47 -16.78
C GLY A 181 -11.35 -5.34 -15.56
N LYS A 182 -10.05 -5.09 -15.78
CA LYS A 182 -9.03 -4.97 -14.72
C LYS A 182 -8.93 -3.58 -14.11
N LEU A 183 -9.48 -2.54 -14.75
CA LEU A 183 -9.52 -1.19 -14.16
C LEU A 183 -10.65 -1.04 -13.15
N ASP A 184 -10.44 -0.16 -12.17
CA ASP A 184 -11.48 0.21 -11.20
C ASP A 184 -12.61 1.00 -11.88
N PRO A 185 -13.86 0.89 -11.41
CA PRO A 185 -14.92 1.76 -11.88
C PRO A 185 -14.62 3.22 -11.52
N VAL A 186 -14.88 4.12 -12.46
CA VAL A 186 -14.63 5.55 -12.26
C VAL A 186 -15.95 6.26 -11.94
N ILE A 187 -16.02 6.86 -10.75
CA ILE A 187 -17.22 7.53 -10.24
C ILE A 187 -16.95 9.03 -10.11
N GLY A 188 -17.88 9.86 -10.60
CA GLY A 188 -17.90 11.30 -10.33
C GLY A 188 -16.86 12.16 -11.07
N ARG A 189 -16.24 11.63 -12.13
CA ARG A 189 -15.19 12.33 -12.93
C ARG A 189 -15.59 12.65 -14.37
N ASP A 190 -16.88 12.63 -14.69
CA ASP A 190 -17.35 12.80 -16.07
C ASP A 190 -16.95 14.15 -16.69
N LYS A 191 -17.00 15.24 -15.92
CA LYS A 191 -16.65 16.58 -16.42
C LYS A 191 -15.17 16.69 -16.78
N GLU A 192 -14.29 16.12 -15.95
CA GLU A 192 -12.85 16.08 -16.18
C GLU A 192 -12.53 15.19 -17.38
N ILE A 193 -13.14 14.02 -17.49
CA ILE A 193 -12.98 13.10 -18.64
C ILE A 193 -13.44 13.78 -19.93
N GLU A 194 -14.60 14.44 -19.92
CA GLU A 194 -15.11 15.19 -21.06
C GLU A 194 -14.15 16.31 -21.46
N ARG A 195 -13.62 17.04 -20.47
CA ARG A 195 -12.63 18.09 -20.72
C ARG A 195 -11.34 17.54 -21.33
N VAL A 196 -10.86 16.38 -20.86
CA VAL A 196 -9.70 15.68 -21.43
C VAL A 196 -9.97 15.33 -22.90
N MET A 197 -11.13 14.76 -23.23
CA MET A 197 -11.52 14.43 -24.61
C MET A 197 -11.57 15.67 -25.51
N GLN A 198 -12.16 16.77 -25.01
CA GLN A 198 -12.20 18.05 -25.72
C GLN A 198 -10.80 18.55 -26.04
N VAL A 199 -9.88 18.51 -25.07
CA VAL A 199 -8.49 18.97 -25.25
C VAL A 199 -7.75 18.07 -26.25
N LEU A 200 -7.81 16.75 -26.10
CA LEU A 200 -7.13 15.80 -26.99
C LEU A 200 -7.60 15.93 -28.45
N SER A 201 -8.84 16.36 -28.67
CA SER A 201 -9.42 16.55 -30.01
C SER A 201 -9.07 17.91 -30.65
N ARG A 202 -8.34 18.80 -29.95
CA ARG A 202 -7.93 20.09 -30.51
C ARG A 202 -6.81 19.92 -31.54
N ARG A 203 -6.72 20.86 -32.47
CA ARG A 203 -5.58 20.96 -33.42
C ARG A 203 -4.32 21.54 -32.77
N THR A 204 -4.49 22.43 -31.80
CA THR A 204 -3.39 23.07 -31.04
C THR A 204 -3.72 23.04 -29.55
N LYS A 205 -2.69 23.02 -28.70
CA LYS A 205 -2.81 22.77 -27.25
C LYS A 205 -3.62 21.51 -26.95
N ASN A 206 -3.21 20.40 -27.58
CA ASN A 206 -3.92 19.13 -27.57
C ASN A 206 -3.39 18.13 -26.53
N ASN A 207 -2.48 18.55 -25.65
CA ASN A 207 -1.98 17.73 -24.56
C ASN A 207 -2.60 18.21 -23.24
N PRO A 208 -3.59 17.51 -22.66
CA PRO A 208 -4.13 17.88 -21.36
C PRO A 208 -3.13 17.62 -20.22
N VAL A 209 -3.15 18.49 -19.21
CA VAL A 209 -2.44 18.29 -17.95
C VAL A 209 -3.45 18.32 -16.81
N LEU A 210 -3.60 17.20 -16.12
CA LEU A 210 -4.39 17.09 -14.90
C LEU A 210 -3.62 17.73 -13.75
N VAL A 211 -4.11 18.87 -13.28
CA VAL A 211 -3.51 19.65 -12.20
C VAL A 211 -4.38 19.51 -10.96
N GLY A 212 -3.79 19.02 -9.88
CA GLY A 212 -4.48 18.82 -8.60
C GLY A 212 -3.54 18.21 -7.59
N GLU A 213 -3.95 18.17 -6.32
CA GLU A 213 -3.13 17.59 -5.26
C GLU A 213 -2.97 16.06 -5.41
N PRO A 214 -1.94 15.45 -4.82
CA PRO A 214 -1.81 13.99 -4.78
C PRO A 214 -3.03 13.33 -4.11
N GLY A 215 -3.43 12.16 -4.59
CA GLY A 215 -4.54 11.39 -4.00
C GLY A 215 -5.95 11.81 -4.44
N VAL A 216 -6.14 12.92 -5.17
CA VAL A 216 -7.49 13.34 -5.61
C VAL A 216 -8.10 12.45 -6.72
N GLY A 217 -7.34 11.50 -7.27
CA GLY A 217 -7.82 10.61 -8.34
C GLY A 217 -7.55 11.11 -9.76
N LYS A 218 -6.39 11.75 -10.00
CA LYS A 218 -5.95 12.14 -11.36
C LYS A 218 -5.85 10.93 -12.30
N THR A 219 -5.28 9.82 -11.82
CA THR A 219 -5.18 8.56 -12.58
C THR A 219 -6.56 7.99 -12.92
N ALA A 220 -7.55 8.13 -12.04
CA ALA A 220 -8.92 7.66 -12.29
C ALA A 220 -9.57 8.37 -13.50
N VAL A 221 -9.25 9.65 -13.75
CA VAL A 221 -9.72 10.35 -14.96
C VAL A 221 -9.21 9.67 -16.24
N VAL A 222 -7.96 9.20 -16.21
CA VAL A 222 -7.28 8.56 -17.35
C VAL A 222 -7.79 7.13 -17.56
N GLU A 223 -8.02 6.39 -16.48
CA GLU A 223 -8.66 5.08 -16.52
C GLU A 223 -10.10 5.18 -17.06
N GLY A 224 -10.84 6.22 -16.64
CA GLY A 224 -12.20 6.49 -17.12
C GLY A 224 -12.24 6.83 -18.60
N LEU A 225 -11.27 7.61 -19.09
CA LEU A 225 -11.09 7.81 -20.53
C LEU A 225 -10.83 6.49 -21.26
N SER A 226 -9.96 5.63 -20.70
CA SER A 226 -9.65 4.31 -21.29
C SER A 226 -10.90 3.43 -21.40
N GLN A 227 -11.76 3.44 -20.37
CA GLN A 227 -13.05 2.75 -20.40
C GLN A 227 -14.00 3.32 -21.46
N LYS A 228 -14.10 4.65 -21.61
CA LYS A 228 -14.94 5.28 -22.64
C LYS A 228 -14.45 4.97 -24.06
N ILE A 229 -13.13 4.95 -24.29
CA ILE A 229 -12.54 4.55 -25.58
C ILE A 229 -12.98 3.12 -25.95
N VAL A 230 -12.88 2.18 -25.00
CA VAL A 230 -13.28 0.78 -25.22
C VAL A 230 -14.78 0.63 -25.48
N LYS A 231 -15.62 1.41 -24.79
CA LYS A 231 -17.08 1.43 -25.00
C LYS A 231 -17.52 2.14 -26.29
N GLY A 232 -16.61 2.85 -26.97
CA GLY A 232 -16.93 3.69 -28.12
C GLY A 232 -17.67 4.98 -27.76
N GLU A 233 -17.66 5.40 -26.49
CA GLU A 233 -18.29 6.63 -25.99
C GLU A 233 -17.37 7.86 -26.15
N VAL A 234 -16.58 7.90 -27.23
CA VAL A 234 -15.60 8.96 -27.50
C VAL A 234 -15.78 9.52 -28.91
N PRO A 235 -15.34 10.76 -29.17
CA PRO A 235 -15.32 11.32 -30.53
C PRO A 235 -14.54 10.45 -31.51
N GLU A 236 -14.90 10.50 -32.80
CA GLU A 236 -14.23 9.73 -33.88
C GLU A 236 -12.70 9.97 -33.93
N THR A 237 -12.22 11.14 -33.51
CA THR A 237 -10.77 11.44 -33.40
C THR A 237 -10.03 10.61 -32.37
N LEU A 238 -10.74 10.11 -31.35
CA LEU A 238 -10.20 9.31 -30.24
C LEU A 238 -10.61 7.84 -30.32
N LYS A 239 -11.47 7.49 -31.29
CA LYS A 239 -11.83 6.12 -31.58
C LYS A 239 -10.59 5.34 -31.99
N ASP A 240 -10.52 4.09 -31.55
CA ASP A 240 -9.41 3.16 -31.78
C ASP A 240 -8.03 3.57 -31.21
N LYS A 241 -7.93 4.74 -30.55
CA LYS A 241 -6.72 5.13 -29.84
C LYS A 241 -6.41 4.16 -28.70
N GLN A 242 -5.12 4.01 -28.41
CA GLN A 242 -4.63 3.19 -27.30
C GLN A 242 -3.96 4.08 -26.26
N LEU A 243 -4.34 3.92 -25.00
CA LEU A 243 -3.82 4.70 -23.89
C LEU A 243 -2.78 3.86 -23.12
N TYR A 244 -1.56 4.38 -23.05
CA TYR A 244 -0.42 3.71 -22.44
C TYR A 244 0.19 4.54 -21.31
N THR A 245 0.61 3.89 -20.24
CA THR A 245 1.50 4.49 -19.24
C THR A 245 2.93 3.97 -19.46
N LEU A 246 3.95 4.77 -19.16
CA LEU A 246 5.35 4.31 -19.17
C LEU A 246 5.83 4.09 -17.75
N ASP A 247 6.48 2.96 -17.52
CA ASP A 247 7.20 2.69 -16.28
C ASP A 247 8.68 3.05 -16.47
N LEU A 248 9.06 4.21 -15.94
CA LEU A 248 10.45 4.66 -15.97
C LEU A 248 11.36 3.72 -15.16
N GLY A 249 10.87 3.12 -14.08
CA GLY A 249 11.61 2.15 -13.28
C GLY A 249 11.95 0.89 -14.08
N ALA A 250 10.99 0.38 -14.86
CA ALA A 250 11.22 -0.77 -15.76
C ALA A 250 12.26 -0.46 -16.85
N LEU A 251 12.31 0.78 -17.35
CA LEU A 251 13.31 1.19 -18.33
C LEU A 251 14.74 1.21 -17.75
N VAL A 252 14.85 1.56 -16.46
CA VAL A 252 16.13 1.61 -15.71
C VAL A 252 16.56 0.22 -15.28
N ALA A 253 15.61 -0.66 -14.95
CA ALA A 253 15.86 -2.04 -14.56
C ALA A 253 16.70 -2.77 -15.64
N GLY A 254 17.84 -3.34 -15.22
CA GLY A 254 18.75 -4.04 -16.11
C GLY A 254 19.51 -3.14 -17.11
N SER A 255 19.53 -1.82 -16.91
CA SER A 255 20.49 -0.92 -17.57
C SER A 255 21.71 -0.73 -16.66
N ARG A 256 22.93 -0.94 -17.17
CA ARG A 256 24.18 -0.73 -16.40
C ARG A 256 24.71 0.68 -16.60
N TYR A 257 24.40 1.28 -17.74
CA TYR A 257 24.87 2.61 -18.13
C TYR A 257 23.69 3.51 -18.47
N ARG A 258 23.83 4.80 -18.17
CA ARG A 258 22.84 5.83 -18.52
C ARG A 258 22.49 5.86 -20.02
N GLY A 259 23.46 5.55 -20.89
CA GLY A 259 23.25 5.47 -22.34
C GLY A 259 22.27 4.37 -22.76
N ASP A 260 22.25 3.22 -22.06
CA ASP A 260 21.35 2.11 -22.36
C ASP A 260 19.89 2.50 -22.11
N PHE A 261 19.65 3.23 -21.02
CA PHE A 261 18.34 3.79 -20.69
C PHE A 261 17.86 4.77 -21.77
N GLU A 262 18.72 5.72 -22.18
CA GLU A 262 18.38 6.68 -23.22
C GLU A 262 18.08 6.01 -24.56
N GLU A 263 18.83 4.97 -24.92
CA GLU A 263 18.60 4.20 -26.14
C GLU A 263 17.26 3.44 -26.10
N ARG A 264 16.93 2.81 -24.98
CA ARG A 264 15.63 2.14 -24.77
C ARG A 264 14.49 3.13 -24.85
N LEU A 265 14.59 4.27 -24.17
CA LEU A 265 13.58 5.33 -24.20
C LEU A 265 13.40 5.86 -25.64
N LYS A 266 14.49 6.09 -26.38
CA LYS A 266 14.41 6.50 -27.80
C LYS A 266 13.70 5.46 -28.67
N LYS A 267 13.92 4.17 -28.45
CA LYS A 267 13.22 3.09 -29.18
C LYS A 267 11.72 3.12 -28.91
N VAL A 268 11.33 3.21 -27.65
CA VAL A 268 9.92 3.32 -27.22
C VAL A 268 9.25 4.55 -27.82
N LEU A 269 9.87 5.72 -27.73
CA LEU A 269 9.32 6.97 -28.28
C LEU A 269 9.20 6.94 -29.82
N LYS A 270 10.16 6.30 -30.50
CA LYS A 270 10.10 6.11 -31.95
C LYS A 270 8.92 5.21 -32.36
N GLU A 271 8.65 4.17 -31.58
CA GLU A 271 7.52 3.27 -31.80
C GLU A 271 6.18 4.01 -31.62
N ILE A 272 6.02 4.76 -30.51
CA ILE A 272 4.83 5.59 -30.25
C ILE A 272 4.56 6.54 -31.43
N ARG A 273 5.61 7.23 -31.92
CA ARG A 273 5.51 8.14 -33.06
C ARG A 273 5.11 7.45 -34.36
N THR A 274 5.64 6.25 -34.61
CA THR A 274 5.40 5.52 -35.87
C THR A 274 3.97 4.99 -35.95
N ARG A 275 3.45 4.54 -34.81
CA ARG A 275 2.10 4.00 -34.67
C ARG A 275 1.02 5.07 -34.79
N GLY A 276 1.19 6.22 -34.12
CA GLY A 276 0.28 7.37 -34.22
C GLY A 276 -1.13 7.17 -33.61
N ASP A 277 -1.51 5.95 -33.23
CA ASP A 277 -2.74 5.60 -32.49
C ASP A 277 -2.56 5.66 -30.97
N ILE A 278 -1.35 5.93 -30.47
CA ILE A 278 -1.05 5.91 -29.03
C ILE A 278 -1.19 7.29 -28.40
N ILE A 279 -1.87 7.33 -27.26
CA ILE A 279 -1.89 8.44 -26.30
C ILE A 279 -1.07 8.01 -25.08
N LEU A 280 -0.05 8.79 -24.75
CA LEU A 280 0.84 8.49 -23.64
C LEU A 280 0.41 9.22 -22.36
N PHE A 281 0.12 8.50 -21.29
CA PHE A 281 -0.04 9.04 -19.95
C PHE A 281 1.29 9.07 -19.21
N ILE A 282 1.60 10.24 -18.68
CA ILE A 282 2.78 10.50 -17.86
C ILE A 282 2.28 10.97 -16.50
N ASP A 283 2.38 10.09 -15.51
CA ASP A 283 2.21 10.50 -14.13
C ASP A 283 3.43 11.32 -13.69
N GLU A 284 3.21 12.28 -12.80
CA GLU A 284 4.26 13.19 -12.32
C GLU A 284 5.07 13.85 -13.45
N LEU A 285 4.38 14.46 -14.42
CA LEU A 285 4.97 15.04 -15.64
C LEU A 285 6.15 16.00 -15.36
N HIS A 286 6.17 16.65 -14.19
CA HIS A 286 7.25 17.52 -13.76
C HIS A 286 8.60 16.80 -13.57
N THR A 287 8.62 15.52 -13.23
CA THR A 287 9.87 14.73 -13.08
C THR A 287 10.59 14.60 -14.42
N LEU A 288 9.84 14.58 -15.51
CA LEU A 288 10.35 14.47 -16.88
C LEU A 288 10.62 15.81 -17.56
N VAL A 289 10.27 16.93 -16.92
CA VAL A 289 10.36 18.28 -17.50
C VAL A 289 11.23 19.21 -16.66
N GLY A 290 11.32 18.95 -15.34
CA GLY A 290 12.07 19.73 -14.37
C GLY A 290 13.57 19.66 -14.61
N ALA A 291 14.19 20.83 -14.73
CA ALA A 291 15.63 20.95 -14.96
C ALA A 291 16.43 20.50 -13.72
N GLY A 292 17.10 19.35 -13.82
CA GLY A 292 18.43 19.10 -13.26
C GLY A 292 18.71 19.34 -11.77
N ALA A 293 17.72 19.35 -10.87
CA ALA A 293 17.92 19.77 -9.47
C ALA A 293 17.87 18.65 -8.40
N ALA A 294 17.61 17.39 -8.78
CA ALA A 294 17.73 16.27 -7.85
C ALA A 294 18.95 15.41 -8.23
N GLU A 295 19.93 15.30 -7.33
CA GLU A 295 21.03 14.34 -7.41
C GLU A 295 20.46 12.92 -7.52
N GLY A 296 20.32 12.41 -8.75
CA GLY A 296 19.77 11.08 -9.03
C GLY A 296 18.63 11.03 -10.05
N ALA A 297 18.05 12.16 -10.45
CA ALA A 297 17.01 12.18 -11.49
C ALA A 297 17.64 11.89 -12.87
N ILE A 298 17.24 10.76 -13.44
CA ILE A 298 17.67 10.30 -14.76
C ILE A 298 17.12 11.28 -15.80
N ASP A 299 18.00 11.86 -16.62
CA ASP A 299 17.73 13.00 -17.51
C ASP A 299 16.94 12.62 -18.79
N ALA A 300 15.76 12.05 -18.60
CA ALA A 300 14.79 11.82 -19.66
C ALA A 300 14.24 13.13 -20.24
N ALA A 301 14.38 14.25 -19.52
CA ALA A 301 13.95 15.58 -19.93
C ALA A 301 14.62 16.05 -21.22
N SER A 302 15.92 15.79 -21.37
CA SER A 302 16.68 16.10 -22.59
C SER A 302 16.08 15.47 -23.86
N ILE A 303 15.43 14.31 -23.75
CA ILE A 303 14.84 13.56 -24.87
C ILE A 303 13.36 13.92 -25.06
N LEU A 304 12.59 13.98 -23.97
CA LEU A 304 11.13 14.16 -24.04
C LEU A 304 10.73 15.61 -24.33
N LYS A 305 11.41 16.58 -23.72
CA LYS A 305 11.04 18.00 -23.81
C LYS A 305 11.00 18.52 -25.26
N PRO A 306 11.98 18.22 -26.14
CA PRO A 306 11.90 18.62 -27.54
C PRO A 306 10.72 18.00 -28.29
N MET A 307 10.40 16.73 -28.03
CA MET A 307 9.30 16.02 -28.70
C MET A 307 7.93 16.55 -28.26
N LEU A 308 7.78 16.81 -26.96
CA LEU A 308 6.58 17.43 -26.38
C LEU A 308 6.37 18.84 -26.92
N ALA A 309 7.42 19.68 -26.97
CA ALA A 309 7.36 21.03 -27.50
C ALA A 309 7.01 21.05 -29.01
N ARG A 310 7.50 20.08 -29.78
CA ARG A 310 7.14 19.93 -31.20
C ARG A 310 5.74 19.37 -31.41
N GLY A 311 5.12 18.77 -30.39
CA GLY A 311 3.82 18.11 -30.51
C GLY A 311 3.89 16.78 -31.27
N GLU A 312 5.07 16.14 -31.28
CA GLU A 312 5.28 14.83 -31.92
C GLU A 312 4.66 13.68 -31.11
N LEU A 313 4.36 13.94 -29.84
CA LEU A 313 3.75 12.98 -28.91
C LEU A 313 2.44 13.58 -28.40
N GLN A 314 1.36 12.81 -28.54
CA GLN A 314 0.09 13.13 -27.90
C GLN A 314 0.11 12.58 -26.48
N THR A 315 0.00 13.46 -25.49
CA THR A 315 0.20 13.08 -24.09
C THR A 315 -0.87 13.62 -23.16
N ILE A 316 -1.14 12.86 -22.09
CA ILE A 316 -1.89 13.30 -20.92
C ILE A 316 -0.88 13.36 -19.77
N GLY A 317 -0.69 14.54 -19.17
CA GLY A 317 0.16 14.70 -18.00
C GLY A 317 -0.65 14.75 -16.70
N ALA A 318 -0.05 14.34 -15.59
CA ALA A 318 -0.54 14.65 -14.25
C ALA A 318 0.56 15.32 -13.40
N THR A 319 0.23 16.34 -12.62
CA THR A 319 1.19 17.06 -11.76
C THR A 319 0.45 17.83 -10.66
N THR A 320 1.16 18.37 -9.67
CA THR A 320 0.61 19.28 -8.67
C THR A 320 0.52 20.71 -9.20
N LEU A 321 -0.26 21.56 -8.53
CA LEU A 321 -0.40 22.97 -8.93
C LEU A 321 0.94 23.72 -8.86
N ASP A 322 1.74 23.44 -7.84
CA ASP A 322 3.03 24.09 -7.62
C ASP A 322 4.06 23.70 -8.68
N GLU A 323 4.14 22.42 -9.01
CA GLU A 323 5.02 21.92 -10.07
C GLU A 323 4.63 22.46 -11.45
N TYR A 324 3.32 22.51 -11.74
CA TYR A 324 2.83 23.09 -12.98
C TYR A 324 3.30 24.54 -13.15
N ARG A 325 3.14 25.36 -12.11
CA ARG A 325 3.59 26.76 -12.08
C ARG A 325 5.11 26.89 -12.19
N LYS A 326 5.86 26.02 -11.51
CA LYS A 326 7.33 26.07 -11.49
C LYS A 326 7.96 25.63 -12.80
N HIS A 327 7.43 24.59 -13.45
CA HIS A 327 8.13 23.90 -14.54
C HIS A 327 7.43 23.98 -15.91
N LEU A 328 6.11 24.06 -15.96
CA LEU A 328 5.35 24.07 -17.22
C LEU A 328 4.93 25.48 -17.64
N GLU A 329 4.35 26.25 -16.72
CA GLU A 329 3.82 27.58 -17.01
C GLU A 329 4.92 28.59 -17.38
N LYS A 330 6.11 28.44 -16.80
CA LYS A 330 7.28 29.28 -17.12
C LYS A 330 7.94 28.91 -18.46
N ASP A 331 7.64 27.74 -19.02
CA ASP A 331 8.26 27.28 -20.27
C ASP A 331 7.37 27.57 -21.47
N ALA A 332 7.72 28.62 -22.23
CA ALA A 332 6.97 29.08 -23.38
C ALA A 332 6.84 28.04 -24.53
N ALA A 333 7.67 26.99 -24.57
CA ALA A 333 7.56 25.94 -25.57
C ALA A 333 6.49 24.90 -25.17
N LEU A 334 6.45 24.53 -23.89
CA LEU A 334 5.49 23.56 -23.35
C LEU A 334 4.11 24.19 -23.13
N GLU A 335 4.03 25.43 -22.64
CA GLU A 335 2.78 26.16 -22.42
C GLU A 335 1.92 26.30 -23.70
N ARG A 336 2.56 26.27 -24.88
CA ARG A 336 1.90 26.30 -26.19
C ARG A 336 1.35 24.94 -26.66
N ARG A 337 1.63 23.87 -25.92
CA ARG A 337 1.23 22.48 -26.23
C ARG A 337 0.32 21.89 -25.17
N PHE A 338 0.52 22.29 -23.93
CA PHE A 338 -0.24 21.80 -22.80
C PHE A 338 -1.43 22.69 -22.45
N GLN A 339 -2.51 22.06 -21.98
CA GLN A 339 -3.70 22.73 -21.47
C GLN A 339 -4.01 22.20 -20.06
N PRO A 340 -4.00 23.05 -19.02
CA PRO A 340 -4.31 22.61 -17.67
C PRO A 340 -5.80 22.31 -17.54
N ILE A 341 -6.11 21.24 -16.80
CA ILE A 341 -7.43 20.80 -16.37
C ILE A 341 -7.36 20.61 -14.86
N GLN A 342 -8.13 21.39 -14.11
CA GLN A 342 -8.16 21.32 -12.65
C GLN A 342 -8.92 20.08 -12.21
N VAL A 343 -8.32 19.28 -11.34
CA VAL A 343 -8.93 18.11 -10.69
C VAL A 343 -9.02 18.42 -9.21
N ALA A 344 -10.23 18.73 -8.76
CA ALA A 344 -10.49 19.06 -7.36
C ALA A 344 -10.68 17.79 -6.51
N GLU A 345 -10.43 17.93 -5.21
CA GLU A 345 -10.85 16.97 -4.20
C GLU A 345 -12.38 16.75 -4.29
N PRO A 346 -12.87 15.49 -4.31
CA PRO A 346 -14.30 15.20 -4.33
C PRO A 346 -14.96 15.60 -3.01
N SER A 347 -16.26 15.92 -3.08
CA SER A 347 -17.06 16.12 -1.86
C SER A 347 -17.19 14.82 -1.06
N LEU A 348 -17.47 14.93 0.24
CA LEU A 348 -17.77 13.78 1.11
C LEU A 348 -18.79 12.81 0.49
N SER A 349 -19.89 13.34 -0.05
CA SER A 349 -20.93 12.53 -0.70
C SER A 349 -20.40 11.76 -1.92
N HIS A 350 -19.59 12.40 -2.76
CA HIS A 350 -18.95 11.73 -3.90
C HIS A 350 -17.93 10.70 -3.45
N THR A 351 -17.15 10.98 -2.40
CA THR A 351 -16.20 10.00 -1.86
C THR A 351 -16.90 8.74 -1.38
N ILE A 352 -18.05 8.87 -0.71
CA ILE A 352 -18.84 7.70 -0.29
C ILE A 352 -19.29 6.87 -1.50
N GLU A 353 -19.73 7.51 -2.59
CA GLU A 353 -20.10 6.80 -3.82
C GLU A 353 -18.88 6.14 -4.51
N ILE A 354 -17.71 6.80 -4.48
CA ILE A 354 -16.45 6.21 -4.96
C ILE A 354 -16.14 4.93 -4.16
N LEU A 355 -16.20 5.02 -2.82
CA LEU A 355 -15.95 3.88 -1.94
C LEU A 355 -16.95 2.73 -2.17
N LYS A 356 -18.23 3.04 -2.42
CA LYS A 356 -19.24 2.03 -2.77
C LYS A 356 -18.89 1.32 -4.08
N GLY A 357 -18.44 2.06 -5.10
CA GLY A 357 -18.01 1.48 -6.37
C GLY A 357 -16.77 0.58 -6.24
N LEU A 358 -15.90 0.86 -5.27
CA LEU A 358 -14.69 0.07 -5.01
C LEU A 358 -14.92 -1.10 -4.04
N ARG A 359 -16.06 -1.15 -3.34
CA ARG A 359 -16.37 -2.14 -2.28
C ARG A 359 -16.05 -3.57 -2.73
N ASP A 360 -16.68 -4.04 -3.81
CA ASP A 360 -16.61 -5.43 -4.23
C ASP A 360 -15.16 -5.89 -4.51
N ARG A 361 -14.32 -4.98 -5.00
CA ARG A 361 -12.90 -5.25 -5.26
C ARG A 361 -12.09 -5.39 -3.97
N TYR A 362 -12.30 -4.50 -3.00
CA TYR A 362 -11.63 -4.59 -1.71
C TYR A 362 -12.13 -5.79 -0.89
N GLU A 363 -13.43 -6.07 -0.93
CA GLU A 363 -14.03 -7.27 -0.32
C GLU A 363 -13.41 -8.55 -0.88
N ALA A 364 -13.31 -8.67 -2.21
CA ALA A 364 -12.69 -9.82 -2.86
C ALA A 364 -11.19 -9.92 -2.57
N HIS A 365 -10.47 -8.79 -2.58
CA HIS A 365 -9.03 -8.74 -2.34
C HIS A 365 -8.68 -9.19 -0.92
N HIS A 366 -9.43 -8.71 0.09
CA HIS A 366 -9.16 -8.99 1.50
C HIS A 366 -9.94 -10.17 2.07
N ARG A 367 -10.96 -10.66 1.36
CA ARG A 367 -11.91 -11.68 1.81
C ARG A 367 -12.67 -11.24 3.08
N VAL A 368 -13.19 -10.03 3.03
CA VAL A 368 -13.99 -9.39 4.08
C VAL A 368 -15.28 -8.83 3.46
N SER A 369 -16.27 -8.49 4.28
CA SER A 369 -17.41 -7.67 3.87
C SER A 369 -17.28 -6.28 4.47
N ILE A 370 -17.69 -5.24 3.75
CA ILE A 370 -17.55 -3.85 4.15
C ILE A 370 -18.93 -3.22 4.24
N THR A 371 -19.34 -2.88 5.47
CA THR A 371 -20.65 -2.29 5.74
C THR A 371 -20.81 -0.89 5.12
N ASP A 372 -22.05 -0.47 4.82
CA ASP A 372 -22.34 0.91 4.38
C ASP A 372 -21.89 1.94 5.41
N GLY A 373 -22.10 1.62 6.69
CA GLY A 373 -21.62 2.40 7.81
C GLY A 373 -20.11 2.65 7.73
N ALA A 374 -19.32 1.59 7.52
CA ALA A 374 -17.87 1.70 7.42
C ALA A 374 -17.41 2.64 6.31
N LEU A 375 -18.07 2.64 5.13
CA LEU A 375 -17.72 3.55 4.05
C LEU A 375 -17.99 5.01 4.41
N VAL A 376 -19.14 5.28 5.03
CA VAL A 376 -19.50 6.63 5.51
C VAL A 376 -18.53 7.08 6.59
N ALA A 377 -18.20 6.19 7.53
CA ALA A 377 -17.23 6.44 8.59
C ALA A 377 -15.83 6.73 8.01
N ALA A 378 -15.34 5.94 7.07
CA ALA A 378 -14.03 6.13 6.44
C ALA A 378 -13.94 7.51 5.78
N ALA A 379 -14.93 7.90 4.96
CA ALA A 379 -14.96 9.22 4.33
C ALA A 379 -15.01 10.36 5.35
N THR A 380 -15.93 10.28 6.31
CA THR A 380 -16.18 11.36 7.30
C THR A 380 -15.03 11.53 8.28
N LEU A 381 -14.49 10.41 8.78
CA LEU A 381 -13.40 10.42 9.73
C LEU A 381 -12.08 10.80 9.06
N ALA A 382 -11.79 10.31 7.85
CA ALA A 382 -10.61 10.74 7.13
C ALA A 382 -10.64 12.24 6.79
N ASP A 383 -11.78 12.78 6.38
CA ASP A 383 -11.94 14.23 6.15
C ASP A 383 -11.66 15.05 7.40
N ARG A 384 -12.16 14.59 8.56
CA ARG A 384 -12.06 15.33 9.82
C ARG A 384 -10.71 15.23 10.51
N TYR A 385 -10.06 14.07 10.46
CA TYR A 385 -8.89 13.76 11.28
C TYR A 385 -7.57 13.68 10.48
N ILE A 386 -7.62 13.45 9.17
CA ILE A 386 -6.44 13.40 8.29
C ILE A 386 -6.44 14.64 7.39
N SER A 387 -5.71 15.68 7.78
CA SER A 387 -5.71 16.99 7.10
C SER A 387 -4.57 17.18 6.09
N ASP A 388 -3.53 16.35 6.14
CA ASP A 388 -2.35 16.41 5.28
C ASP A 388 -2.52 15.64 3.96
N ARG A 389 -3.60 14.88 3.83
CA ARG A 389 -3.99 14.15 2.61
C ARG A 389 -5.39 14.54 2.15
N PHE A 390 -5.67 14.25 0.89
CA PHE A 390 -6.92 14.61 0.22
C PHE A 390 -7.78 13.37 -0.03
N LEU A 391 -9.11 13.56 -0.04
CA LEU A 391 -10.06 12.57 -0.53
C LEU A 391 -9.88 12.34 -2.04
N PRO A 392 -10.23 11.16 -2.57
CA PRO A 392 -10.74 9.99 -1.85
C PRO A 392 -9.63 9.10 -1.24
N ASP A 393 -8.36 9.35 -1.57
CA ASP A 393 -7.21 8.51 -1.22
C ASP A 393 -7.12 8.16 0.28
N LYS A 394 -7.16 9.16 1.16
CA LYS A 394 -7.12 8.93 2.62
C LYS A 394 -8.28 8.06 3.15
N ALA A 395 -9.43 8.06 2.49
CA ALA A 395 -10.58 7.24 2.91
C ALA A 395 -10.46 5.81 2.36
N ILE A 396 -9.95 5.65 1.14
CA ILE A 396 -9.64 4.35 0.54
C ILE A 396 -8.59 3.62 1.39
N ASP A 397 -7.56 4.33 1.82
CA ASP A 397 -6.48 3.80 2.67
C ASP A 397 -7.00 3.22 3.99
N LEU A 398 -7.95 3.91 4.67
CA LEU A 398 -8.58 3.39 5.89
C LEU A 398 -9.37 2.10 5.64
N ILE A 399 -10.07 2.00 4.50
CA ILE A 399 -10.81 0.78 4.12
C ILE A 399 -9.83 -0.36 3.84
N ASP A 400 -8.75 -0.09 3.11
CA ASP A 400 -7.74 -1.07 2.75
C ASP A 400 -7.00 -1.60 3.99
N GLU A 401 -6.60 -0.70 4.89
CA GLU A 401 -5.94 -1.06 6.15
C GLU A 401 -6.87 -1.85 7.08
N ALA A 402 -8.15 -1.47 7.19
CA ALA A 402 -9.13 -2.23 7.96
C ALA A 402 -9.37 -3.64 7.39
N GLY A 403 -9.49 -3.76 6.08
CA GLY A 403 -9.62 -5.05 5.39
C GLY A 403 -8.40 -5.94 5.60
N SER A 404 -7.20 -5.38 5.42
CA SER A 404 -5.92 -6.06 5.64
C SER A 404 -5.77 -6.52 7.09
N ARG A 405 -6.12 -5.67 8.07
CA ARG A 405 -6.06 -5.99 9.50
C ARG A 405 -6.96 -7.17 9.86
N LEU A 406 -8.21 -7.19 9.40
CA LEU A 406 -9.11 -8.32 9.63
C LEU A 406 -8.59 -9.60 8.99
N ARG A 407 -8.07 -9.51 7.77
CA ARG A 407 -7.46 -10.65 7.07
C ARG A 407 -6.27 -11.21 7.84
N ILE A 408 -5.39 -10.35 8.36
CA ILE A 408 -4.22 -10.78 9.16
C ILE A 408 -4.68 -11.41 10.49
N ARG A 409 -5.65 -10.80 11.19
CA ARG A 409 -6.23 -11.39 12.42
C ARG A 409 -6.75 -12.80 12.17
N ARG A 410 -7.38 -13.06 11.02
CA ARG A 410 -7.83 -14.40 10.61
C ARG A 410 -6.75 -15.36 10.19
N MET A 411 -5.65 -14.89 9.60
CA MET A 411 -4.52 -15.75 9.23
C MET A 411 -3.62 -16.08 10.42
N THR A 412 -3.80 -15.37 11.54
CA THR A 412 -3.07 -15.60 12.77
C THR A 412 -3.78 -16.70 13.57
N ALA A 413 -3.03 -17.73 13.97
CA ALA A 413 -3.57 -18.78 14.83
C ALA A 413 -4.10 -18.17 16.14
N PRO A 414 -5.32 -18.51 16.57
CA PRO A 414 -5.88 -17.97 17.80
C PRO A 414 -4.99 -18.29 19.02
N PRO A 415 -5.03 -17.46 20.08
CA PRO A 415 -4.14 -17.58 21.23
C PRO A 415 -4.17 -18.96 21.89
N ASP A 416 -5.32 -19.61 21.86
CA ASP A 416 -5.53 -20.97 22.38
C ASP A 416 -4.71 -22.04 21.63
N LEU A 417 -4.59 -21.96 20.31
CA LEU A 417 -3.70 -22.84 19.52
C LEU A 417 -2.23 -22.61 19.89
N ARG A 418 -1.86 -21.36 20.15
CA ARG A 418 -0.52 -20.98 20.57
C ARG A 418 -0.18 -21.54 21.96
N GLU A 419 -1.14 -21.53 22.89
CA GLU A 419 -0.98 -22.20 24.19
C GLU A 419 -0.79 -23.71 24.05
N TYR A 420 -1.48 -24.37 23.11
CA TYR A 420 -1.25 -25.79 22.85
C TYR A 420 0.16 -26.03 22.30
N ASP A 421 0.65 -25.19 21.40
CA ASP A 421 2.02 -25.27 20.86
C ASP A 421 3.06 -25.10 21.97
N GLU A 422 2.87 -24.15 22.90
CA GLU A 422 3.74 -23.94 24.07
C GLU A 422 3.73 -25.17 25.01
N LYS A 423 2.54 -25.67 25.37
CA LYS A 423 2.40 -26.86 26.22
C LYS A 423 3.04 -28.10 25.58
N ILE A 424 2.92 -28.27 24.26
CA ILE A 424 3.59 -29.36 23.53
C ILE A 424 5.10 -29.20 23.56
N ALA A 425 5.61 -27.98 23.40
CA ALA A 425 7.04 -27.69 23.43
C ALA A 425 7.65 -27.98 24.81
N ASP A 426 6.96 -27.60 25.89
CA ASP A 426 7.42 -27.87 27.25
C ASP A 426 7.41 -29.37 27.58
N VAL A 427 6.33 -30.08 27.24
CA VAL A 427 6.25 -31.54 27.43
C VAL A 427 7.32 -32.26 26.60
N ARG A 428 7.65 -31.79 25.39
CA ARG A 428 8.77 -32.33 24.61
C ARG A 428 10.11 -32.15 25.31
N ARG A 429 10.37 -30.96 25.84
CA ARG A 429 11.62 -30.66 26.55
C ARG A 429 11.75 -31.52 27.81
N GLU A 430 10.68 -31.67 28.58
CA GLU A 430 10.65 -32.54 29.75
C GLU A 430 10.86 -34.02 29.39
N LYS A 431 10.26 -34.46 28.28
CA LYS A 431 10.40 -35.83 27.78
C LYS A 431 11.84 -36.13 27.36
N GLU A 432 12.48 -35.22 26.62
CA GLU A 432 13.89 -35.33 26.23
C GLU A 432 14.80 -35.39 27.47
N SER A 433 14.58 -34.51 28.44
CA SER A 433 15.33 -34.54 29.70
C SER A 433 15.12 -35.84 30.49
N ALA A 434 13.92 -36.42 30.48
CA ALA A 434 13.65 -37.71 31.12
C ALA A 434 14.33 -38.89 30.39
N ILE A 435 14.41 -38.83 29.06
CA ILE A 435 15.16 -39.82 28.25
C ILE A 435 16.66 -39.74 28.55
N ASP A 436 17.22 -38.53 28.60
CA ASP A 436 18.64 -38.31 28.92
C ASP A 436 18.98 -38.80 30.34
N ALA A 437 18.05 -38.64 31.28
CA ALA A 437 18.16 -39.15 32.65
C ALA A 437 17.87 -40.66 32.79
N GLN A 438 17.56 -41.36 31.69
CA GLN A 438 17.17 -42.78 31.66
C GLN A 438 15.91 -43.13 32.49
N ASP A 439 15.07 -42.14 32.77
CA ASP A 439 13.77 -42.32 33.42
C ASP A 439 12.70 -42.66 32.37
N PHE A 440 12.70 -43.93 31.95
CA PHE A 440 11.84 -44.41 30.86
C PHE A 440 10.35 -44.41 31.20
N GLU A 441 9.99 -44.54 32.48
CA GLU A 441 8.59 -44.52 32.93
C GLU A 441 8.00 -43.11 32.83
N LYS A 442 8.76 -42.10 33.30
CA LYS A 442 8.37 -40.69 33.13
C LYS A 442 8.35 -40.27 31.66
N ALA A 443 9.32 -40.71 30.87
CA ALA A 443 9.35 -40.44 29.43
C ALA A 443 8.14 -41.04 28.69
N ALA A 444 7.68 -42.22 29.09
CA ALA A 444 6.48 -42.85 28.53
C ALA A 444 5.20 -42.05 28.87
N ALA A 445 5.04 -41.60 30.11
CA ALA A 445 3.91 -40.76 30.53
C ALA A 445 3.88 -39.42 29.77
N LEU A 446 5.03 -38.76 29.63
CA LEU A 446 5.17 -37.50 28.89
C LEU A 446 4.91 -37.68 27.39
N ARG A 447 5.27 -38.82 26.80
CA ARG A 447 4.94 -39.16 25.41
C ARG A 447 3.43 -39.26 25.20
N ASP A 448 2.70 -39.90 26.10
CA ASP A 448 1.25 -40.04 26.01
C ASP A 448 0.56 -38.69 26.22
N GLN A 449 1.08 -37.85 27.11
CA GLN A 449 0.63 -36.47 27.31
C GLN A 449 0.86 -35.60 26.06
N GLU A 450 2.04 -35.69 25.42
CA GLU A 450 2.33 -35.00 24.15
C GLU A 450 1.32 -35.40 23.07
N LYS A 451 1.04 -36.71 22.94
CA LYS A 451 0.08 -37.23 21.97
C LYS A 451 -1.33 -36.73 22.22
N GLN A 452 -1.76 -36.65 23.49
CA GLN A 452 -3.07 -36.08 23.84
C GLN A 452 -3.16 -34.58 23.51
N LEU A 453 -2.10 -33.81 23.79
CA LEU A 453 -2.04 -32.39 23.46
C LEU A 453 -2.06 -32.16 21.95
N GLN A 454 -1.34 -32.97 21.16
CA GLN A 454 -1.37 -32.94 19.70
C GLN A 454 -2.78 -33.22 19.15
N LEU A 455 -3.48 -34.24 19.66
CA LEU A 455 -4.85 -34.54 19.24
C LEU A 455 -5.83 -33.40 19.56
N LYS A 456 -5.69 -32.76 20.73
CA LYS A 456 -6.50 -31.60 21.12
C LYS A 456 -6.22 -30.39 20.23
N ARG A 457 -4.94 -30.12 19.94
CA ARG A 457 -4.51 -29.07 19.00
C ARG A 457 -5.07 -29.31 17.61
N GLU A 458 -4.93 -30.52 17.05
CA GLU A 458 -5.44 -30.86 15.72
C GLU A 458 -6.97 -30.74 15.63
N ARG A 459 -7.69 -31.15 16.68
CA ARG A 459 -9.14 -30.98 16.74
C ARG A 459 -9.51 -29.50 16.74
N ARG A 460 -8.84 -28.70 17.57
CA ARG A 460 -9.09 -27.26 17.64
C ARG A 460 -8.74 -26.53 16.33
N GLU A 461 -7.65 -26.95 15.68
CA GLU A 461 -7.23 -26.41 14.38
C GLU A 461 -8.26 -26.75 13.28
N LYS A 462 -8.85 -27.95 13.31
CA LYS A 462 -9.95 -28.32 12.41
C LYS A 462 -11.22 -27.52 12.70
N GLU A 463 -11.59 -27.33 13.96
CA GLU A 463 -12.73 -26.50 14.36
C GLU A 463 -12.55 -25.04 13.91
N TRP A 464 -11.34 -24.49 14.05
CA TRP A 464 -11.00 -23.15 13.57
C TRP A 464 -11.09 -23.05 12.04
N LYS A 465 -10.47 -23.98 11.31
CA LYS A 465 -10.55 -24.01 9.84
C LYS A 465 -11.96 -24.21 9.31
N ALA A 466 -12.80 -24.96 10.02
CA ALA A 466 -14.19 -25.23 9.63
C ALA A 466 -15.17 -24.13 10.07
N GLY A 467 -14.92 -23.45 11.20
CA GLY A 467 -15.81 -22.45 11.78
C GLY A 467 -15.53 -21.00 11.36
N ASP A 468 -14.27 -20.62 11.14
CA ASP A 468 -13.89 -19.23 10.81
C ASP A 468 -13.77 -18.95 9.30
N MET A 469 -13.76 -19.99 8.45
CA MET A 469 -13.73 -19.79 6.99
C MET A 469 -15.09 -19.42 6.39
N ASP A 470 -16.20 -19.77 7.04
CA ASP A 470 -17.57 -19.51 6.52
C ASP A 470 -18.21 -18.23 7.05
N VAL A 471 -17.80 -17.70 8.21
CA VAL A 471 -18.26 -16.38 8.65
C VAL A 471 -17.46 -15.36 7.86
N VAL A 472 -18.07 -14.40 7.18
CA VAL A 472 -17.33 -13.30 6.54
C VAL A 472 -16.98 -12.27 7.61
N ALA A 473 -15.70 -11.86 7.72
CA ALA A 473 -15.34 -10.79 8.66
C ALA A 473 -15.85 -9.47 8.13
N GLU A 474 -16.54 -8.72 8.97
CA GLU A 474 -17.13 -7.44 8.59
C GLU A 474 -16.26 -6.26 9.04
N VAL A 475 -15.96 -5.38 8.09
CA VAL A 475 -15.43 -4.05 8.36
C VAL A 475 -16.59 -3.17 8.79
N THR A 476 -16.61 -2.82 10.07
CA THR A 476 -17.60 -1.95 10.70
C THR A 476 -17.05 -0.54 10.93
N GLU A 477 -17.92 0.39 11.27
CA GLU A 477 -17.56 1.77 11.64
C GLU A 477 -16.55 1.83 12.80
N GLU A 478 -16.70 0.92 13.76
CA GLU A 478 -15.82 0.83 14.94
C GLU A 478 -14.40 0.44 14.55
N LEU A 479 -14.26 -0.52 13.62
CA LEU A 479 -12.95 -0.92 13.11
C LEU A 479 -12.26 0.22 12.36
N ILE A 480 -13.00 1.00 11.58
CA ILE A 480 -12.45 2.18 10.89
C ILE A 480 -11.93 3.21 11.90
N ALA A 481 -12.67 3.44 12.98
CA ALA A 481 -12.23 4.31 14.07
C ALA A 481 -10.98 3.76 14.80
N GLU A 482 -10.92 2.44 15.05
CA GLU A 482 -9.75 1.78 15.64
C GLU A 482 -8.50 1.95 14.76
N VAL A 483 -8.64 1.70 13.44
CA VAL A 483 -7.55 1.83 12.47
C VAL A 483 -7.06 3.27 12.40
N LEU A 484 -7.97 4.23 12.28
CA LEU A 484 -7.61 5.65 12.27
C LEU A 484 -6.91 6.06 13.56
N ALA A 485 -7.36 5.57 14.72
CA ALA A 485 -6.75 5.88 16.01
C ALA A 485 -5.32 5.33 16.13
N ILE A 486 -5.06 4.14 15.57
CA ILE A 486 -3.72 3.57 15.53
C ILE A 486 -2.82 4.35 14.57
N ALA A 487 -3.33 4.66 13.37
CA ALA A 487 -2.56 5.34 12.32
C ALA A 487 -2.18 6.77 12.74
N THR A 488 -3.08 7.47 13.43
CA THR A 488 -2.88 8.88 13.79
C THR A 488 -2.46 9.10 15.25
N GLY A 489 -2.60 8.08 16.11
CA GLY A 489 -2.50 8.24 17.56
C GLY A 489 -3.65 9.03 18.18
N ILE A 490 -4.62 9.49 17.39
CA ILE A 490 -5.73 10.31 17.85
C ILE A 490 -6.89 9.38 18.20
N PRO A 491 -7.34 9.34 19.45
CA PRO A 491 -8.46 8.48 19.76
C PRO A 491 -9.74 9.04 19.14
N VAL A 492 -10.28 8.29 18.17
CA VAL A 492 -11.47 8.64 17.41
C VAL A 492 -12.69 8.18 18.19
N PHE A 493 -12.97 8.88 19.27
CA PHE A 493 -14.25 8.71 19.94
C PHE A 493 -15.29 9.42 19.07
N LYS A 494 -16.32 8.69 18.63
CA LYS A 494 -17.58 9.37 18.34
C LYS A 494 -17.98 10.17 19.60
N LEU A 495 -18.84 11.17 19.43
CA LEU A 495 -19.69 11.63 20.54
C LEU A 495 -20.61 10.46 20.95
N THR A 496 -20.02 9.43 21.52
CA THR A 496 -20.72 8.36 22.20
C THR A 496 -21.27 8.94 23.49
N GLU A 497 -22.25 8.26 24.05
CA GLU A 497 -22.73 8.55 25.40
C GLU A 497 -21.57 8.63 26.40
N GLU A 498 -20.49 7.86 26.16
CA GLU A 498 -19.25 7.88 26.94
C GLU A 498 -18.44 9.18 26.81
N GLU A 499 -18.24 9.78 25.62
CA GLU A 499 -17.54 11.08 25.50
C GLU A 499 -18.34 12.18 26.21
N SER A 500 -19.67 12.16 26.05
CA SER A 500 -20.55 13.13 26.72
C SER A 500 -20.49 12.97 28.24
N GLN A 501 -20.51 11.73 28.76
CA GLN A 501 -20.31 11.43 30.18
C GLN A 501 -18.93 11.88 30.67
N ARG A 502 -17.87 11.64 29.89
CA ARG A 502 -16.50 12.05 30.22
C ARG A 502 -16.39 13.57 30.31
N LEU A 503 -16.96 14.29 29.34
CA LEU A 503 -17.00 15.76 29.33
C LEU A 503 -17.85 16.34 30.48
N LEU A 504 -18.90 15.66 30.91
CA LEU A 504 -19.69 16.05 32.09
C LEU A 504 -18.88 15.96 33.39
N ARG A 505 -17.92 15.03 33.47
CA ARG A 505 -17.02 14.84 34.62
C ARG A 505 -15.66 15.52 34.44
N MET A 506 -15.55 16.44 33.47
CA MET A 506 -14.27 17.09 33.14
C MET A 506 -13.66 17.83 34.33
N GLU A 507 -14.47 18.52 35.14
CA GLU A 507 -14.00 19.17 36.35
C GLU A 507 -13.35 18.18 37.32
N ASP A 508 -14.03 17.06 37.61
CA ASP A 508 -13.54 16.03 38.54
C ASP A 508 -12.24 15.37 38.04
N GLU A 509 -12.15 15.09 36.74
CA GLU A 509 -10.96 14.50 36.12
C GLU A 509 -9.76 15.46 36.17
N LEU A 510 -9.95 16.75 35.88
CA LEU A 510 -8.89 17.74 36.00
C LEU A 510 -8.44 17.93 37.46
N HIS A 511 -9.37 17.87 38.42
CA HIS A 511 -9.06 17.99 39.84
C HIS A 511 -8.27 16.80 40.42
N LYS A 512 -8.18 15.65 39.73
CA LYS A 512 -7.27 14.57 40.14
C LYS A 512 -5.80 15.00 40.10
N ARG A 513 -5.46 15.94 39.22
CA ARG A 513 -4.10 16.44 39.00
C ARG A 513 -3.92 17.89 39.47
N ILE A 514 -4.94 18.72 39.31
CA ILE A 514 -4.90 20.16 39.65
C ILE A 514 -5.57 20.42 41.00
N ILE A 515 -4.81 20.95 41.94
CA ILE A 515 -5.28 21.31 43.28
C ILE A 515 -5.74 22.77 43.28
N GLY A 516 -6.98 23.02 43.69
CA GLY A 516 -7.61 24.35 43.67
C GLY A 516 -7.96 24.81 42.25
N GLN A 517 -7.90 26.13 41.99
CA GLN A 517 -8.22 26.75 40.69
C GLN A 517 -9.64 26.44 40.18
N ASP A 518 -10.60 26.26 41.10
CA ASP A 518 -11.96 25.80 40.80
C ASP A 518 -12.67 26.67 39.75
N ASP A 519 -12.55 28.00 39.87
CA ASP A 519 -13.17 28.94 38.93
C ASP A 519 -12.56 28.85 37.52
N ALA A 520 -11.23 28.65 37.43
CA ALA A 520 -10.54 28.50 36.16
C ALA A 520 -10.93 27.18 35.47
N ILE A 521 -10.95 26.08 36.23
CA ILE A 521 -11.34 24.75 35.73
C ILE A 521 -12.81 24.75 35.29
N LYS A 522 -13.70 25.38 36.04
CA LYS A 522 -15.13 25.51 35.69
C LYS A 522 -15.34 26.35 34.42
N GLY A 523 -14.61 27.47 34.30
CA GLY A 523 -14.64 28.32 33.10
C GLY A 523 -14.16 27.58 31.85
N LEU A 524 -13.02 26.89 31.97
CA LEU A 524 -12.43 26.05 30.94
C LEU A 524 -13.38 24.93 30.51
N SER A 525 -13.89 24.14 31.47
CA SER A 525 -14.78 23.00 31.22
C SER A 525 -16.08 23.44 30.54
N ARG A 526 -16.66 24.57 30.94
CA ARG A 526 -17.85 25.14 30.29
C ARG A 526 -17.59 25.54 28.84
N ALA A 527 -16.44 26.13 28.54
CA ALA A 527 -16.08 26.52 27.18
C ALA A 527 -15.86 25.30 26.28
N ILE A 528 -15.09 24.31 26.76
CA ILE A 528 -14.81 23.07 26.03
C ILE A 528 -16.09 22.27 25.76
N ARG A 529 -16.98 22.12 26.74
CA ARG A 529 -18.28 21.45 26.55
C ARG A 529 -19.12 22.11 25.45
N ARG A 530 -19.18 23.46 25.40
CA ARG A 530 -19.90 24.18 24.34
C ARG A 530 -19.32 23.89 22.96
N THR A 531 -17.99 23.88 22.85
CA THR A 531 -17.31 23.52 21.60
C THR A 531 -17.64 22.09 21.18
N ARG A 532 -17.51 21.13 22.10
CA ARG A 532 -17.72 19.70 21.80
C ARG A 532 -19.18 19.36 21.48
N ALA A 533 -20.13 20.12 22.02
CA ALA A 533 -21.55 20.03 21.67
C ALA A 533 -21.88 20.60 20.26
N GLY A 534 -20.89 21.04 19.49
CA GLY A 534 -21.09 21.58 18.14
C GLY A 534 -21.70 22.99 18.12
N LEU A 535 -21.72 23.69 19.26
CA LEU A 535 -22.30 25.04 19.37
C LEU A 535 -21.29 26.16 19.04
N LYS A 536 -20.08 25.83 18.59
CA LYS A 536 -19.05 26.78 18.15
C LYS A 536 -19.08 27.01 16.63
N ASP A 537 -18.50 28.12 16.18
CA ASP A 537 -18.15 28.28 14.76
C ASP A 537 -17.10 27.20 14.40
N PRO A 538 -17.37 26.30 13.42
CA PRO A 538 -16.45 25.24 13.03
C PRO A 538 -15.15 25.77 12.42
N ARG A 539 -15.09 27.05 12.02
CA ARG A 539 -13.88 27.69 11.50
C ARG A 539 -12.89 28.07 12.59
N ARG A 540 -13.30 28.18 13.86
CA ARG A 540 -12.41 28.61 14.95
C ARG A 540 -11.74 27.44 15.67
N PRO A 541 -10.66 27.66 16.42
CA PRO A 541 -10.05 26.66 17.28
C PRO A 541 -11.04 25.99 18.26
N GLY A 542 -10.67 24.82 18.79
CA GLY A 542 -11.43 24.05 19.80
C GLY A 542 -11.68 24.82 21.10
N GLY A 543 -10.81 25.78 21.41
CA GLY A 543 -10.96 26.72 22.50
C GLY A 543 -9.82 27.72 22.45
N SER A 544 -10.04 28.87 23.07
CA SER A 544 -9.04 29.94 23.14
C SER A 544 -9.11 30.56 24.53
N PHE A 545 -8.01 30.46 25.27
CA PHE A 545 -7.95 30.79 26.68
C PHE A 545 -6.75 31.67 27.00
N ILE A 546 -6.91 32.55 27.98
CA ILE A 546 -5.81 33.27 28.62
C ILE A 546 -5.78 32.85 30.09
N PHE A 547 -4.67 32.26 30.52
CA PHE A 547 -4.41 31.89 31.90
C PHE A 547 -3.58 32.99 32.56
N ALA A 548 -4.25 33.80 33.38
CA ALA A 548 -3.64 34.91 34.10
C ALA A 548 -3.38 34.53 35.56
N GLY A 549 -2.19 34.82 36.07
CA GLY A 549 -1.79 34.55 37.46
C GLY A 549 -0.28 34.50 37.63
N PRO A 550 0.24 34.43 38.87
CA PRO A 550 1.68 34.43 39.10
C PRO A 550 2.35 33.14 38.60
N SER A 551 3.66 33.19 38.40
CA SER A 551 4.44 31.99 38.09
C SER A 551 4.27 30.95 39.22
N GLY A 552 4.16 29.68 38.86
CA GLY A 552 4.03 28.58 39.81
C GLY A 552 2.60 28.26 40.30
N VAL A 553 1.56 28.99 39.88
CA VAL A 553 0.16 28.70 40.29
C VAL A 553 -0.50 27.52 39.54
N GLY A 554 0.23 26.87 38.63
CA GLY A 554 -0.27 25.70 37.90
C GLY A 554 -0.83 25.96 36.50
N LYS A 555 -0.55 27.13 35.88
CA LYS A 555 -1.00 27.46 34.50
C LYS A 555 -0.54 26.42 33.46
N THR A 556 0.74 26.06 33.50
CA THR A 556 1.33 25.05 32.60
C THR A 556 0.81 23.65 32.92
N GLU A 557 0.64 23.34 34.22
CA GLU A 557 0.14 22.03 34.66
C GLU A 557 -1.32 21.80 34.23
N LEU A 558 -2.17 22.83 34.31
CA LEU A 558 -3.54 22.77 33.81
C LEU A 558 -3.57 22.53 32.28
N SER A 559 -2.62 23.09 31.54
CA SER A 559 -2.50 22.86 30.09
C SER A 559 -2.11 21.42 29.76
N LYS A 560 -1.21 20.82 30.54
CA LYS A 560 -0.81 19.40 30.44
C LYS A 560 -1.97 18.46 30.76
N ALA A 561 -2.64 18.69 31.89
CA ALA A 561 -3.83 17.94 32.29
C ALA A 561 -4.95 18.04 31.24
N LEU A 562 -5.12 19.21 30.62
CA LEU A 562 -6.08 19.41 29.54
C LEU A 562 -5.69 18.63 28.27
N ALA A 563 -4.41 18.58 27.90
CA ALA A 563 -3.93 17.81 26.75
C ALA A 563 -4.20 16.31 26.95
N GLU A 564 -3.83 15.78 28.12
CA GLU A 564 -4.09 14.39 28.50
C GLU A 564 -5.60 14.08 28.52
N PHE A 565 -6.42 14.96 29.09
CA PHE A 565 -7.86 14.75 29.15
C PHE A 565 -8.52 14.79 27.76
N LEU A 566 -8.16 15.75 26.89
CA LEU A 566 -8.82 15.94 25.59
C LEU A 566 -8.30 15.02 24.50
N PHE A 567 -7.02 14.69 24.53
CA PHE A 567 -6.34 13.97 23.45
C PHE A 567 -5.76 12.62 23.88
N GLY A 568 -5.82 12.30 25.18
CA GLY A 568 -5.32 11.03 25.72
C GLY A 568 -3.81 10.99 25.92
N ASP A 569 -3.11 12.08 25.63
CA ASP A 569 -1.65 12.15 25.65
C ASP A 569 -1.20 13.55 26.13
N GLU A 570 -0.29 13.59 27.11
CA GLU A 570 0.32 14.83 27.58
C GLU A 570 1.24 15.44 26.50
N ASP A 571 1.85 14.61 25.65
CA ASP A 571 2.72 15.04 24.54
C ASP A 571 1.93 15.69 23.39
N ALA A 572 0.59 15.72 23.48
CA ALA A 572 -0.26 16.56 22.64
C ALA A 572 -0.17 18.06 23.01
N LEU A 573 0.59 18.44 24.04
CA LEU A 573 0.90 19.82 24.37
C LEU A 573 2.07 20.36 23.50
N ILE A 574 1.77 21.31 22.64
CA ILE A 574 2.75 22.12 21.92
C ILE A 574 3.03 23.37 22.75
N MET A 575 4.16 23.37 23.45
CA MET A 575 4.59 24.52 24.27
C MET A 575 5.58 25.40 23.51
N LEU A 576 5.37 26.72 23.59
CA LEU A 576 6.21 27.76 23.00
C LEU A 576 6.45 28.85 24.04
N ASP A 577 7.71 29.11 24.37
CA ASP A 577 8.11 30.22 25.25
C ASP A 577 8.20 31.52 24.45
N MET A 578 7.34 32.49 24.77
CA MET A 578 7.30 33.77 24.05
C MET A 578 8.49 34.68 24.34
N SER A 579 9.30 34.37 25.35
CA SER A 579 10.58 35.03 25.61
C SER A 579 11.60 34.79 24.48
N GLU A 580 11.51 33.68 23.75
CA GLU A 580 12.35 33.42 22.57
C GLU A 580 11.93 34.26 21.34
N PHE A 581 10.74 34.87 21.39
CA PHE A 581 10.11 35.57 20.29
C PHE A 581 9.91 37.08 20.56
N MET A 582 10.78 37.68 21.38
CA MET A 582 10.78 39.11 21.69
C MET A 582 11.20 39.99 20.50
N GLU A 583 12.04 39.47 19.60
CA GLU A 583 12.62 40.22 18.50
C GLU A 583 11.95 39.95 17.16
N LYS A 584 11.89 40.97 16.29
CA LYS A 584 11.21 40.86 15.00
C LYS A 584 11.73 39.72 14.12
N HIS A 585 13.03 39.44 14.15
CA HIS A 585 13.64 38.41 13.32
C HIS A 585 13.35 36.99 13.81
N THR A 586 13.00 36.80 15.09
CA THR A 586 12.66 35.49 15.65
C THR A 586 11.21 35.10 15.37
N VAL A 587 10.32 36.06 15.11
CA VAL A 587 8.92 35.83 14.66
C VAL A 587 8.85 34.94 13.42
N SER A 588 9.75 35.16 12.45
CA SER A 588 9.85 34.34 11.25
C SER A 588 10.15 32.87 11.55
N ARG A 589 10.86 32.56 12.64
CA ARG A 589 11.11 31.15 13.04
C ARG A 589 9.84 30.46 13.53
N LEU A 590 8.86 31.21 14.04
CA LEU A 590 7.63 30.66 14.58
C LEU A 590 6.67 30.19 13.48
N PHE A 591 6.51 31.00 12.43
CA PHE A 591 5.54 30.77 11.34
C PHE A 591 6.17 30.37 10.00
N GLY A 592 7.49 30.54 9.86
CA GLY A 592 8.26 30.31 8.63
C GLY A 592 8.86 31.60 8.08
N SER A 593 10.09 31.52 7.55
CA SER A 593 10.74 32.66 6.91
C SER A 593 10.17 32.90 5.51
N PRO A 594 9.93 34.16 5.07
CA PRO A 594 9.47 34.47 3.71
C PRO A 594 10.54 34.15 2.64
N PRO A 595 10.14 34.01 1.35
CA PRO A 595 11.08 33.76 0.25
C PRO A 595 12.24 34.77 0.23
N GLY A 596 13.48 34.27 0.22
CA GLY A 596 14.70 35.09 0.18
C GLY A 596 15.37 35.34 1.53
N TYR A 597 14.86 34.78 2.64
CA TYR A 597 15.48 34.83 3.97
C TYR A 597 16.11 33.48 4.37
N VAL A 598 17.14 33.52 5.22
CA VAL A 598 17.76 32.30 5.80
C VAL A 598 16.71 31.50 6.57
N GLY A 599 16.62 30.19 6.32
CA GLY A 599 15.60 29.32 6.89
C GLY A 599 14.27 29.27 6.11
N TYR A 600 14.21 29.80 4.88
CA TYR A 600 13.01 29.67 4.01
C TYR A 600 12.61 28.21 3.75
N GLU A 601 13.59 27.31 3.66
CA GLU A 601 13.33 25.87 3.47
C GLU A 601 12.91 25.16 4.76
N GLU A 602 13.13 25.78 5.93
CA GLU A 602 12.70 25.26 7.23
C GLU A 602 11.28 25.79 7.54
N GLY A 603 10.32 24.88 7.72
CA GLY A 603 8.98 25.26 8.14
C GLY A 603 8.98 25.91 9.53
N GLY A 604 8.00 26.77 9.82
CA GLY A 604 7.91 27.43 11.11
C GLY A 604 7.70 26.46 12.27
N GLN A 605 8.28 26.74 13.44
CA GLN A 605 8.22 25.88 14.62
C GLN A 605 6.79 25.56 15.05
N LEU A 606 5.87 26.53 15.01
CA LEU A 606 4.46 26.31 15.34
C LEU A 606 3.75 25.58 14.20
N THR A 607 3.91 26.09 12.98
CA THR A 607 3.20 25.59 11.79
C THR A 607 3.53 24.13 11.50
N GLU A 608 4.78 23.71 11.66
CA GLU A 608 5.19 22.31 11.48
C GLU A 608 4.65 21.41 12.61
N LYS A 609 4.74 21.85 13.87
CA LYS A 609 4.25 21.07 15.01
C LYS A 609 2.73 20.87 14.93
N VAL A 610 1.97 21.91 14.60
CA VAL A 610 0.52 21.82 14.45
C VAL A 610 0.12 21.03 13.21
N ARG A 611 0.85 21.14 12.09
CA ARG A 611 0.59 20.30 10.91
C ARG A 611 0.78 18.80 11.23
N ARG A 612 1.79 18.46 12.03
CA ARG A 612 2.03 17.07 12.48
C ARG A 612 1.07 16.61 13.58
N LYS A 613 0.64 17.52 14.46
CA LYS A 613 -0.29 17.26 15.57
C LYS A 613 -1.45 18.27 15.56
N PRO A 614 -2.41 18.15 14.63
CA PRO A 614 -3.52 19.11 14.51
C PRO A 614 -4.51 19.05 15.68
N PHE A 615 -4.50 17.94 16.43
CA PHE A 615 -5.24 17.73 17.68
C PHE A 615 -4.29 17.92 18.85
N SER A 616 -4.14 19.16 19.29
CA SER A 616 -3.16 19.53 20.30
C SER A 616 -3.64 20.70 21.15
N VAL A 617 -3.05 20.83 22.34
CA VAL A 617 -3.11 22.07 23.11
C VAL A 617 -1.90 22.89 22.71
N VAL A 618 -2.08 24.11 22.22
CA VAL A 618 -0.99 25.02 21.87
C VAL A 618 -0.87 26.06 22.99
N LEU A 619 0.23 26.00 23.73
CA LEU A 619 0.52 26.89 24.84
C LEU A 619 1.56 27.94 24.43
N PHE A 620 1.13 29.20 24.40
CA PHE A 620 2.00 30.38 24.30
C PHE A 620 2.30 30.89 25.71
N ASP A 621 3.46 30.53 26.26
CA ASP A 621 3.86 30.88 27.61
C ASP A 621 4.42 32.31 27.66
N GLU A 622 4.04 33.08 28.68
CA GLU A 622 4.43 34.49 28.89
C GLU A 622 4.15 35.40 27.69
N ILE A 623 2.90 35.40 27.20
CA ILE A 623 2.51 36.14 25.99
C ILE A 623 2.82 37.64 26.03
N GLU A 624 2.93 38.24 27.21
CA GLU A 624 3.36 39.64 27.38
C GLU A 624 4.79 39.93 26.92
N LYS A 625 5.64 38.90 26.76
CA LYS A 625 7.01 39.04 26.25
C LYS A 625 7.09 39.00 24.73
N ALA A 626 6.06 38.49 24.06
CA ALA A 626 6.03 38.32 22.61
C ALA A 626 6.20 39.65 21.85
N HIS A 627 6.86 39.61 20.70
CA HIS A 627 6.87 40.72 19.76
C HIS A 627 5.44 41.03 19.26
N PRO A 628 5.03 42.30 19.10
CA PRO A 628 3.68 42.69 18.67
C PRO A 628 3.19 42.02 17.37
N ASP A 629 4.09 41.77 16.41
CA ASP A 629 3.74 41.13 15.13
C ASP A 629 3.15 39.71 15.29
N ILE A 630 3.46 39.02 16.40
CA ILE A 630 2.91 37.67 16.67
C ILE A 630 1.40 37.73 16.90
N PHE A 631 0.89 38.82 17.50
CA PHE A 631 -0.54 38.97 17.76
C PHE A 631 -1.36 39.05 16.47
N ASN A 632 -0.81 39.58 15.37
CA ASN A 632 -1.51 39.62 14.08
C ASN A 632 -1.76 38.20 13.54
N SER A 633 -0.75 37.34 13.59
CA SER A 633 -0.87 35.94 13.20
C SER A 633 -1.75 35.15 14.17
N LEU A 634 -1.66 35.43 15.48
CA LEU A 634 -2.54 34.82 16.47
C LEU A 634 -4.00 35.22 16.25
N LEU A 635 -4.30 36.47 15.90
CA LEU A 635 -5.66 36.89 15.57
C LEU A 635 -6.21 36.09 14.39
N GLN A 636 -5.43 35.87 13.35
CA GLN A 636 -5.82 35.02 12.22
C GLN A 636 -6.13 33.58 12.67
N ILE A 637 -5.29 33.00 13.54
CA ILE A 637 -5.53 31.68 14.12
C ILE A 637 -6.82 31.65 14.95
N LEU A 638 -7.07 32.68 15.76
CA LEU A 638 -8.23 32.75 16.66
C LEU A 638 -9.55 32.98 15.89
N GLU A 639 -9.51 33.70 14.77
CA GLU A 639 -10.69 34.04 13.96
C GLU A 639 -11.03 32.98 12.90
N ASP A 640 -10.03 32.54 12.14
CA ASP A 640 -10.19 31.66 10.97
C ASP A 640 -9.74 30.23 11.22
N GLY A 641 -9.12 29.96 12.38
CA GLY A 641 -8.59 28.64 12.73
C GLY A 641 -7.58 28.13 11.72
N ARG A 642 -6.92 29.01 10.97
CA ARG A 642 -5.99 28.68 9.91
C ARG A 642 -4.88 29.69 9.85
N LEU A 643 -3.70 29.23 9.48
CA LEU A 643 -2.56 30.09 9.19
C LEU A 643 -1.88 29.62 7.91
N THR A 644 -1.56 30.52 7.01
CA THR A 644 -0.73 30.20 5.85
C THR A 644 0.72 30.43 6.23
N ASP A 645 1.54 29.39 6.12
CA ASP A 645 2.98 29.51 6.35
C ASP A 645 3.67 30.28 5.21
N ALA A 646 4.95 30.58 5.39
CA ALA A 646 5.71 31.33 4.41
C ALA A 646 5.97 30.59 3.08
N GLN A 647 5.70 29.28 3.02
CA GLN A 647 5.76 28.47 1.80
C GLN A 647 4.40 28.41 1.08
N GLY A 648 3.36 29.06 1.62
CA GLY A 648 2.01 29.06 1.06
C GLY A 648 1.15 27.88 1.50
N ARG A 649 1.63 27.05 2.44
CA ARG A 649 0.90 25.90 2.97
C ARG A 649 -0.06 26.36 4.06
N VAL A 650 -1.32 25.92 3.98
CA VAL A 650 -2.34 26.27 4.98
C VAL A 650 -2.30 25.24 6.10
N VAL A 651 -2.05 25.71 7.34
CA VAL A 651 -2.08 24.91 8.56
C VAL A 651 -3.43 25.11 9.25
N ASP A 652 -4.09 24.01 9.61
CA ASP A 652 -5.41 24.02 10.25
C ASP A 652 -5.29 23.92 11.79
N PHE A 653 -5.85 24.89 12.48
CA PHE A 653 -5.90 25.03 13.94
C PHE A 653 -7.30 24.76 14.51
N LYS A 654 -8.30 24.38 13.71
CA LYS A 654 -9.70 24.19 14.17
C LYS A 654 -9.85 23.11 15.26
N ASN A 655 -8.93 22.15 15.28
CA ASN A 655 -8.87 21.05 16.22
C ASN A 655 -7.91 21.30 17.40
N THR A 656 -7.27 22.48 17.45
CA THR A 656 -6.36 22.87 18.53
C THR A 656 -7.10 23.59 19.66
N VAL A 657 -6.58 23.50 20.88
CA VAL A 657 -6.97 24.40 21.98
C VAL A 657 -5.82 25.39 22.20
N ILE A 658 -6.08 26.67 21.96
CA ILE A 658 -5.09 27.73 22.13
C ILE A 658 -5.13 28.23 23.57
N ILE A 659 -3.99 28.21 24.25
CA ILE A 659 -3.81 28.75 25.59
C ILE A 659 -2.67 29.76 25.55
N MET A 660 -2.90 30.93 26.10
CA MET A 660 -1.87 31.95 26.35
C MET A 660 -1.71 32.11 27.86
N THR A 661 -0.50 32.06 28.39
CA THR A 661 -0.29 32.39 29.81
C THR A 661 0.19 33.83 29.95
N THR A 662 -0.15 34.46 31.07
CA THR A 662 0.39 35.78 31.41
C THR A 662 0.60 35.94 32.91
N ASN A 663 1.65 36.67 33.27
CA ASN A 663 1.91 37.11 34.64
C ASN A 663 1.35 38.52 34.91
N LEU A 664 0.66 39.13 33.94
CA LEU A 664 -0.05 40.39 34.11
C LEU A 664 -1.19 40.25 35.13
N GLY A 665 -1.40 41.26 35.98
CA GLY A 665 -2.44 41.28 37.02
C GLY A 665 -2.05 40.65 38.37
N THR A 666 -0.82 40.17 38.51
CA THR A 666 -0.31 39.48 39.72
C THR A 666 -0.21 40.34 40.97
N ARG A 667 -0.07 41.67 40.83
CA ARG A 667 0.02 42.61 41.96
C ARG A 667 -1.28 42.78 42.73
N ASP A 668 -2.41 42.51 42.09
CA ASP A 668 -3.74 42.65 42.70
C ASP A 668 -4.31 41.30 43.17
N ILE A 669 -3.79 40.17 42.67
CA ILE A 669 -4.20 38.81 43.07
C ILE A 669 -3.52 38.36 44.39
N SER A 670 -2.37 38.95 44.74
CA SER A 670 -1.62 38.63 45.96
C SER A 670 -1.99 39.48 47.19
N LYS A 671 -2.96 40.38 47.06
CA LYS A 671 -3.62 41.09 48.17
C LYS A 671 -4.94 40.40 48.51
#